data_AF-A0A1Q3HTD3-F1
#
_entry.id   AF-A0A1Q3HTD3-F1
#
_cell.length_a   1.000
_cell.length_b   1.000
_cell.length_c   1.000
_cell.angle_alpha   90.00
_cell.angle_beta   90.00
_cell.angle_gamma   90.00
#
_symmetry.space_group_name_H-M   'P 1'
#
loop_
_entity.id
_entity.type
_entity.pdbx_description
1 polymer ?
#
loop_
_entity_poly.entity_id
_entity_poly.type
_entity_poly.pdbx_seq_one_letter_code
_entity_poly.pdbx_strand_id
1 'polypeptide(L)'
;MARVTESDILRQMAVREEPGAYVLGCFERRITLYTQQVRALNLIHSLFVEERLKEGSKLAVIGGGAAGLTAAAGAAIRGAKVTVFEQASDLLAMFRNNRQRWLHPHLYDWPEEGSEEPRANVPVLDWTADLAGNVAERLLAQWQPLVQRHGIEIHTRVRRLQIHPGSSTPRQLTWNTDSFDEGDFEVVILAVGFGTERTLEGAPVRSYWEDDNLDRLIHASGSSTRYLISGTGDGGLIDLLRVRLRDFRHERIIQRYLGETSLGAVRTELLKLEEEFRKGRFKEGDFFRKYKGLPETKVLDARLQEDLRGDTTAVLNGRDAFPLSAGASMLNRFLTSRLMNLGRVRYESGTLSVKRVEKKGAYEVSFLDENGKSKHVEEFDDIIVRHGPEPALERSFESIWKKTGARMRELAELDQTRRPLFRAEDFAKAPSGARPSTPAAPVNMSTPTAAPSRGDCFGREELTRRLVEEVLAEEPRPTMVLGPPGIGKSTLTRQAYHHPEVVRRYGNRRYFVRLDGATSRELVVSAVAAVLGIGSEPQLWHAVKHSLQAAPALLVLDNLETPWHEDRPGTEALLAELGAVAGLALVGSVRGGERPYVPRSRPPIEVTRLDDKSALDLFCSIASNADRTEPLLESLLREQDGLPLAIKLLAFAAEGASLENTWALWRTERAALYERPGGSDRESSLSVSLEVSIKGPRMTDESRRLLSLLATLPGGAAQWDLDRFLPGMAHGAAQVLAKVGLAFFEQGRIRMLAPIREHVRRSRPPGVEERERVRTHYLGMPREHGGKLGRMGGGGALTLLITEFANIEGLIEEELDGKEATDAMDAAIALSEFMRFSGHGTSRVLQMARAVARSKGDAGREANCIHGMGNIALVRSQHEEARRRYEEALPLYEQVGAVLGRANCIQRLGDIALARSQHEEARRRYEEVLPLYKQVGDVLGRANCIKSLGDIALRRSQHEEARRRYEEALPLYEQVGDVLGRANCIRRLGDIALERSQHEEARRRYEEALPLHEQVGDVLGRANCIKSLGDIALERSQHEEARRRYEEALPLYEQVGAVLGRANCIRRLGDIALERSQHEEARRRYEEALPLYEQVGDVLGRANCILGLGDIALRRSQHEARDFFEQSLSLYMLIPEPYSIGQTHRRLARIAPKAEERRRHITAARQAWESIERPDLVQELHGEFGD
;
A
#
# COMPACT_ATOMS: atom_id res chain seq x y z
N MET A 1 42.93 -7.22 1.47
CA MET A 1 42.35 -8.04 2.55
C MET A 1 41.97 -9.38 1.96
N ALA A 2 42.21 -10.49 2.68
CA ALA A 2 41.70 -11.80 2.27
C ALA A 2 40.16 -11.76 2.26
N ARG A 3 39.54 -12.30 1.20
CA ARG A 3 38.09 -12.34 1.02
C ARG A 3 37.52 -13.44 1.93
N VAL A 4 36.58 -13.10 2.81
CA VAL A 4 35.88 -14.07 3.67
C VAL A 4 35.17 -15.10 2.80
N THR A 5 35.30 -16.38 3.17
CA THR A 5 34.66 -17.53 2.51
C THR A 5 33.49 -18.07 3.33
N GLU A 6 32.66 -18.91 2.73
CA GLU A 6 31.53 -19.60 3.37
C GLU A 6 32.00 -20.46 4.56
N SER A 7 33.13 -21.16 4.37
CA SER A 7 33.83 -21.89 5.43
C SER A 7 34.28 -21.00 6.60
N ASP A 8 34.62 -19.73 6.37
CA ASP A 8 34.97 -18.79 7.44
C ASP A 8 33.75 -18.39 8.27
N ILE A 9 32.60 -18.13 7.61
CA ILE A 9 31.33 -17.83 8.29
C ILE A 9 30.93 -19.00 9.19
N LEU A 10 30.95 -20.24 8.67
CA LEU A 10 30.60 -21.41 9.47
C LEU A 10 31.56 -21.63 10.63
N ARG A 11 32.88 -21.47 10.41
CA ARG A 11 33.88 -21.60 11.49
C ARG A 11 33.69 -20.56 12.60
N GLN A 12 33.17 -19.38 12.26
CA GLN A 12 32.91 -18.30 13.21
C GLN A 12 31.62 -18.51 14.00
N MET A 13 30.55 -18.95 13.35
CA MET A 13 29.22 -19.08 13.96
C MET A 13 28.95 -20.46 14.58
N ALA A 14 29.72 -21.49 14.24
CA ALA A 14 29.54 -22.85 14.79
C ALA A 14 29.99 -22.97 16.25
N VAL A 15 29.25 -23.77 17.01
CA VAL A 15 29.64 -24.21 18.35
C VAL A 15 30.54 -25.45 18.21
N ARG A 16 31.86 -25.28 18.38
CA ARG A 16 32.88 -26.30 18.02
C ARG A 16 32.66 -27.68 18.66
N GLU A 17 32.08 -27.70 19.86
CA GLU A 17 31.83 -28.91 20.66
C GLU A 17 30.39 -29.42 20.55
N GLU A 18 29.53 -28.75 19.78
CA GLU A 18 28.12 -29.10 19.61
C GLU A 18 27.80 -29.16 18.09
N PRO A 19 28.00 -30.32 17.44
CA PRO A 19 27.73 -30.48 16.02
C PRO A 19 26.29 -30.07 15.65
N GLY A 20 26.15 -29.26 14.59
CA GLY A 20 24.85 -28.77 14.12
C GLY A 20 24.31 -27.54 14.85
N ALA A 21 24.98 -27.02 15.89
CA ALA A 21 24.58 -25.80 16.58
C ALA A 21 25.37 -24.56 16.10
N TYR A 22 24.65 -23.48 15.81
CA TYR A 22 25.19 -22.20 15.34
C TYR A 22 24.62 -21.04 16.14
N VAL A 23 25.40 -19.99 16.35
CA VAL A 23 25.00 -18.79 17.10
C VAL A 23 25.04 -17.56 16.21
N LEU A 24 23.99 -16.75 16.28
CA LEU A 24 23.80 -15.53 15.50
C LEU A 24 23.60 -14.33 16.44
N GLY A 25 24.39 -13.27 16.28
CA GLY A 25 23.98 -11.95 16.76
C GLY A 25 24.28 -11.56 18.21
N CYS A 26 25.27 -12.14 18.90
CA CYS A 26 25.62 -11.70 20.27
C CYS A 26 27.09 -11.28 20.50
N PHE A 27 27.95 -11.31 19.46
CA PHE A 27 29.39 -11.04 19.59
C PHE A 27 29.94 -10.02 18.59
N GLU A 28 29.11 -9.53 17.68
CA GLU A 28 29.56 -8.74 16.54
C GLU A 28 29.66 -7.25 16.89
N ARG A 29 30.60 -6.52 16.28
CA ARG A 29 30.61 -5.05 16.35
C ARG A 29 29.58 -4.46 15.38
N ARG A 30 29.11 -3.23 15.68
CA ARG A 30 28.16 -2.45 14.86
C ARG A 30 26.91 -3.23 14.49
N ILE A 31 26.10 -3.53 15.50
CA ILE A 31 24.83 -4.24 15.30
C ILE A 31 23.75 -3.25 14.89
N THR A 32 23.23 -3.46 13.69
CA THR A 32 22.04 -2.79 13.17
C THR A 32 21.04 -3.86 12.75
N LEU A 33 19.77 -3.45 12.56
CA LEU A 33 18.75 -4.34 12.01
C LEU A 33 19.22 -4.96 10.67
N TYR A 34 19.73 -4.12 9.77
CA TYR A 34 20.22 -4.55 8.46
C TYR A 34 21.38 -5.56 8.55
N THR A 35 22.40 -5.27 9.36
CA THR A 35 23.57 -6.16 9.48
C THR A 35 23.21 -7.51 10.10
N GLN A 36 22.22 -7.56 11.00
CA GLN A 36 21.69 -8.82 11.51
C GLN A 36 21.01 -9.67 10.43
N GLN A 37 20.27 -9.05 9.51
CA GLN A 37 19.67 -9.76 8.37
C GLN A 37 20.73 -10.26 7.39
N VAL A 38 21.74 -9.45 7.08
CA VAL A 38 22.85 -9.88 6.20
C VAL A 38 23.61 -11.06 6.81
N ARG A 39 23.90 -11.03 8.11
CA ARG A 39 24.56 -12.14 8.82
C ARG A 39 23.71 -13.41 8.83
N ALA A 40 22.41 -13.28 9.05
CA ALA A 40 21.46 -14.39 8.97
C ALA A 40 21.51 -15.06 7.59
N LEU A 41 21.44 -14.27 6.52
CA LEU A 41 21.47 -14.78 5.14
C LEU A 41 22.85 -15.33 4.76
N ASN A 42 23.95 -14.73 5.24
CA ASN A 42 25.30 -15.28 5.07
C ASN A 42 25.39 -16.68 5.70
N LEU A 43 24.90 -16.85 6.94
CA LEU A 43 24.89 -18.16 7.61
C LEU A 43 24.08 -19.18 6.82
N ILE A 44 22.85 -18.85 6.43
CA ILE A 44 22.01 -19.76 5.64
C ILE A 44 22.68 -20.09 4.31
N HIS A 45 23.21 -19.09 3.61
CA HIS A 45 23.91 -19.30 2.36
C HIS A 45 25.06 -20.30 2.52
N SER A 46 25.93 -20.08 3.51
CA SER A 46 27.07 -20.95 3.80
C SER A 46 26.65 -22.37 4.23
N LEU A 47 25.57 -22.51 5.01
CA LEU A 47 25.06 -23.83 5.43
C LEU A 47 24.65 -24.71 4.23
N PHE A 48 24.02 -24.11 3.21
CA PHE A 48 23.65 -24.85 2.00
C PHE A 48 24.84 -25.08 1.05
N VAL A 49 25.74 -24.10 0.89
CA VAL A 49 26.93 -24.24 0.03
C VAL A 49 27.87 -25.33 0.54
N GLU A 50 28.07 -25.40 1.85
CA GLU A 50 28.92 -26.38 2.53
C GLU A 50 28.15 -27.68 2.88
N GLU A 51 26.96 -27.87 2.29
CA GLU A 51 26.11 -29.07 2.44
C GLU A 51 25.77 -29.47 3.90
N ARG A 52 25.81 -28.51 4.83
CA ARG A 52 25.39 -28.70 6.23
C ARG A 52 23.88 -28.65 6.40
N LEU A 53 23.17 -28.05 5.44
CA LEU A 53 21.72 -28.03 5.33
C LEU A 53 21.32 -28.37 3.89
N LYS A 54 20.30 -29.21 3.71
CA LYS A 54 19.79 -29.65 2.40
C LYS A 54 18.27 -29.44 2.33
N GLU A 55 17.70 -29.61 1.14
CA GLU A 55 16.24 -29.59 0.96
C GLU A 55 15.59 -30.69 1.81
N GLY A 56 14.55 -30.34 2.56
CA GLY A 56 13.86 -31.22 3.50
C GLY A 56 14.49 -31.34 4.90
N SER A 57 15.71 -30.84 5.10
CA SER A 57 16.39 -30.82 6.41
C SER A 57 15.57 -30.07 7.46
N LYS A 58 15.53 -30.59 8.69
CA LYS A 58 14.87 -29.93 9.83
C LYS A 58 15.79 -28.91 10.49
N LEU A 59 15.36 -27.65 10.52
CA LEU A 59 16.08 -26.52 11.11
C LEU A 59 15.26 -25.93 12.27
N ALA A 60 15.87 -25.86 13.46
CA ALA A 60 15.35 -25.09 14.59
C ALA A 60 15.97 -23.68 14.60
N VAL A 61 15.16 -22.64 14.69
CA VAL A 61 15.60 -21.26 14.90
C VAL A 61 15.08 -20.77 16.24
N ILE A 62 15.99 -20.48 17.17
CA ILE A 62 15.67 -20.04 18.53
C ILE A 62 15.85 -18.52 18.58
N GLY A 63 14.73 -17.79 18.65
CA GLY A 63 14.63 -16.34 18.61
C GLY A 63 13.78 -15.84 17.44
N GLY A 64 12.69 -15.13 17.75
CA GLY A 64 11.76 -14.49 16.82
C GLY A 64 12.06 -13.02 16.54
N GLY A 65 13.32 -12.59 16.78
CA GLY A 65 13.85 -11.30 16.34
C GLY A 65 14.17 -11.28 14.85
N ALA A 66 14.56 -10.11 14.32
CA ALA A 66 14.76 -9.92 12.87
C ALA A 66 15.79 -10.87 12.26
N ALA A 67 16.87 -11.15 12.99
CA ALA A 67 17.91 -12.06 12.57
C ALA A 67 17.39 -13.52 12.43
N GLY A 68 16.60 -13.97 13.41
CA GLY A 68 15.97 -15.29 13.42
C GLY A 68 14.90 -15.44 12.33
N LEU A 69 14.02 -14.45 12.19
CA LEU A 69 13.01 -14.47 11.12
C LEU A 69 13.64 -14.47 9.73
N THR A 70 14.69 -13.69 9.50
CA THR A 70 15.41 -13.68 8.22
C THR A 70 16.13 -15.00 7.95
N ALA A 71 16.77 -15.62 8.96
CA ALA A 71 17.38 -16.95 8.82
C ALA A 71 16.32 -18.01 8.48
N ALA A 72 15.21 -18.01 9.21
CA ALA A 72 14.10 -18.93 8.99
C ALA A 72 13.51 -18.80 7.58
N ALA A 73 13.24 -17.56 7.15
CA ALA A 73 12.70 -17.28 5.83
C ALA A 73 13.67 -17.70 4.72
N GLY A 74 14.96 -17.34 4.83
CA GLY A 74 15.98 -17.71 3.86
C GLY A 74 16.15 -19.23 3.73
N ALA A 75 16.10 -19.96 4.85
CA ALA A 75 16.21 -21.41 4.85
C ALA A 75 14.97 -22.10 4.25
N ALA A 76 13.78 -21.60 4.59
CA ALA A 76 12.50 -22.13 4.09
C ALA A 76 12.36 -21.94 2.57
N ILE A 77 12.79 -20.79 2.03
CA ILE A 77 12.81 -20.54 0.58
C ILE A 77 13.71 -21.54 -0.14
N ARG A 78 14.83 -21.93 0.48
CA ARG A 78 15.76 -22.93 -0.04
C ARG A 78 15.35 -24.39 0.26
N GLY A 79 14.14 -24.60 0.80
CA GLY A 79 13.51 -25.91 0.94
C GLY A 79 13.72 -26.62 2.28
N ALA A 80 14.29 -25.97 3.30
CA ALA A 80 14.38 -26.56 4.64
C ALA A 80 13.02 -26.56 5.37
N LYS A 81 12.79 -27.53 6.26
CA LYS A 81 11.65 -27.54 7.20
C LYS A 81 12.03 -26.77 8.45
N VAL A 82 11.37 -25.63 8.69
CA VAL A 82 11.80 -24.68 9.72
C VAL A 82 10.81 -24.60 10.87
N THR A 83 11.31 -24.69 12.10
CA THR A 83 10.55 -24.42 13.33
C THR A 83 11.21 -23.25 14.08
N VAL A 84 10.43 -22.21 14.38
CA VAL A 84 10.86 -21.00 15.10
C VAL A 84 10.36 -21.03 16.53
N PHE A 85 11.26 -20.81 17.50
CA PHE A 85 10.96 -20.75 18.93
C PHE A 85 11.17 -19.34 19.46
N GLU A 86 10.13 -18.72 20.03
CA GLU A 86 10.17 -17.39 20.64
C GLU A 86 9.63 -17.44 22.08
N GLN A 87 10.38 -16.85 23.01
CA GLN A 87 10.01 -16.77 24.41
C GLN A 87 8.91 -15.72 24.66
N ALA A 88 8.91 -14.63 23.90
CA ALA A 88 7.86 -13.62 23.94
C ALA A 88 6.54 -14.16 23.36
N SER A 89 5.43 -13.48 23.69
CA SER A 89 4.13 -13.75 23.05
C SER A 89 4.07 -13.36 21.59
N ASP A 90 5.06 -12.59 21.13
CA ASP A 90 5.02 -11.84 19.90
C ASP A 90 6.39 -11.85 19.21
N LEU A 91 6.38 -11.89 17.89
CA LEU A 91 7.59 -11.75 17.08
C LEU A 91 8.05 -10.28 17.02
N LEU A 92 9.36 -10.06 16.84
CA LEU A 92 9.99 -8.73 16.85
C LEU A 92 9.70 -7.91 18.13
N ALA A 93 9.45 -8.59 19.25
CA ALA A 93 8.94 -7.99 20.49
C ALA A 93 9.74 -6.77 20.98
N MET A 94 11.06 -6.76 20.80
CA MET A 94 11.93 -5.71 21.34
C MET A 94 11.65 -4.31 20.75
N PHE A 95 11.32 -4.19 19.46
CA PHE A 95 11.20 -2.88 18.81
C PHE A 95 9.89 -2.65 18.05
N ARG A 96 9.00 -3.65 17.97
CA ARG A 96 7.73 -3.53 17.23
C ARG A 96 6.82 -2.40 17.74
N ASN A 97 6.90 -2.08 19.02
CA ASN A 97 6.08 -1.05 19.65
C ASN A 97 6.78 0.32 19.69
N ASN A 98 8.03 0.41 19.23
CA ASN A 98 8.79 1.65 19.28
C ASN A 98 8.31 2.62 18.17
N ARG A 99 7.90 3.82 18.56
CA ARG A 99 7.34 4.84 17.65
C ARG A 99 8.25 6.05 17.48
N GLN A 100 9.49 5.99 17.96
CA GLN A 100 10.38 7.16 18.02
C GLN A 100 11.73 6.93 17.35
N ARG A 101 12.26 5.72 17.38
CA ARG A 101 13.56 5.37 16.82
C ARG A 101 13.43 5.23 15.30
N TRP A 102 14.14 6.07 14.56
CA TRP A 102 14.27 5.93 13.12
C TRP A 102 15.37 4.93 12.77
N LEU A 103 15.04 3.94 11.95
CA LEU A 103 15.97 2.94 11.44
C LEU A 103 16.37 3.29 10.00
N HIS A 104 17.67 3.27 9.73
CA HIS A 104 18.21 3.39 8.38
C HIS A 104 19.15 2.21 8.13
N PRO A 105 19.06 1.52 6.98
CA PRO A 105 19.81 0.29 6.74
C PRO A 105 21.32 0.54 6.60
N HIS A 106 21.70 1.58 5.84
CA HIS A 106 23.10 1.80 5.43
C HIS A 106 23.80 3.02 6.05
N LEU A 107 23.10 3.82 6.87
CA LEU A 107 23.64 5.12 7.30
C LEU A 107 24.85 4.99 8.22
N TYR A 108 24.95 3.86 8.93
CA TYR A 108 26.12 3.56 9.77
C TYR A 108 27.40 3.31 8.98
N ASP A 109 27.28 3.06 7.66
CA ASP A 109 28.40 2.93 6.73
C ASP A 109 28.82 4.27 6.11
N TRP A 110 28.11 5.38 6.41
CA TRP A 110 28.50 6.70 5.91
C TRP A 110 29.93 7.06 6.37
N PRO A 111 30.80 7.58 5.47
CA PRO A 111 30.50 8.14 4.15
C PRO A 111 30.76 7.20 2.95
N GLU A 112 30.69 5.87 3.11
CA GLU A 112 30.83 4.93 1.99
C GLU A 112 29.74 5.17 0.92
N GLU A 113 30.05 4.87 -0.34
CA GLU A 113 29.09 4.97 -1.45
C GLU A 113 27.89 4.05 -1.21
N GLY A 114 26.67 4.55 -1.47
CA GLY A 114 25.42 3.83 -1.20
C GLY A 114 24.96 3.86 0.27
N SER A 115 25.70 4.47 1.19
CA SER A 115 25.30 4.60 2.60
C SER A 115 24.02 5.41 2.85
N GLU A 116 23.63 6.22 1.86
CA GLU A 116 22.42 7.06 1.88
C GLU A 116 21.20 6.35 1.25
N GLU A 117 21.36 5.13 0.73
CA GLU A 117 20.25 4.37 0.16
C GLU A 117 19.20 4.06 1.25
N PRO A 118 17.95 4.55 1.10
CA PRO A 118 16.92 4.32 2.11
C PRO A 118 16.45 2.87 2.16
N ARG A 119 16.61 2.07 1.09
CA ARG A 119 16.15 0.68 1.04
C ARG A 119 17.24 -0.30 1.48
N ALA A 120 16.90 -1.28 2.31
CA ALA A 120 17.84 -2.29 2.82
C ALA A 120 18.37 -3.22 1.72
N ASN A 121 17.57 -3.46 0.67
CA ASN A 121 17.91 -4.30 -0.48
C ASN A 121 18.31 -5.73 -0.07
N VAL A 122 17.71 -6.26 0.99
CA VAL A 122 17.87 -7.67 1.38
C VAL A 122 16.89 -8.54 0.58
N PRO A 123 17.28 -9.74 0.14
CA PRO A 123 16.44 -10.56 -0.75
C PRO A 123 15.18 -11.12 -0.07
N VAL A 124 15.13 -11.11 1.27
CA VAL A 124 14.04 -11.69 2.05
C VAL A 124 13.78 -10.81 3.27
N LEU A 125 12.50 -10.50 3.53
CA LEU A 125 12.06 -9.56 4.57
C LEU A 125 12.73 -8.18 4.39
N ASP A 126 12.51 -7.57 3.22
CA ASP A 126 13.11 -6.29 2.84
C ASP A 126 12.39 -5.10 3.50
N TRP A 127 13.07 -3.97 3.66
CA TRP A 127 12.47 -2.79 4.27
C TRP A 127 13.16 -1.50 3.82
N THR A 128 12.42 -0.40 3.85
CA THR A 128 12.97 0.95 3.68
C THR A 128 13.06 1.67 5.02
N ALA A 129 13.97 2.62 5.12
CA ALA A 129 14.20 3.46 6.28
C ALA A 129 12.87 4.07 6.75
N ASP A 130 12.57 3.87 8.04
CA ASP A 130 11.29 4.23 8.65
C ASP A 130 11.43 4.17 10.19
N LEU A 131 10.37 4.51 10.93
CA LEU A 131 10.28 4.26 12.37
C LEU A 131 10.35 2.76 12.67
N ALA A 132 11.02 2.39 13.76
CA ALA A 132 11.27 1.00 14.14
C ALA A 132 10.01 0.12 14.17
N GLY A 133 8.91 0.63 14.72
CA GLY A 133 7.63 -0.08 14.72
C GLY A 133 7.02 -0.25 13.32
N ASN A 134 7.18 0.72 12.43
CA ASN A 134 6.71 0.62 11.03
C ASN A 134 7.54 -0.40 10.25
N VAL A 135 8.86 -0.42 10.47
CA VAL A 135 9.75 -1.44 9.91
C VAL A 135 9.31 -2.82 10.39
N ALA A 136 9.03 -2.99 11.69
CA ALA A 136 8.55 -4.25 12.24
C ALA A 136 7.23 -4.71 11.59
N GLU A 137 6.26 -3.80 11.44
CA GLU A 137 4.98 -4.07 10.77
C GLU A 137 5.19 -4.54 9.31
N ARG A 138 6.11 -3.90 8.57
CA ARG A 138 6.45 -4.28 7.20
C ARG A 138 7.14 -5.63 7.10
N LEU A 139 8.07 -5.94 8.02
CA LEU A 139 8.73 -7.24 8.09
C LEU A 139 7.70 -8.34 8.39
N LEU A 140 6.80 -8.10 9.34
CA LEU A 140 5.75 -9.07 9.69
C LEU A 140 4.74 -9.28 8.55
N ALA A 141 4.38 -8.23 7.81
CA ALA A 141 3.51 -8.33 6.63
C ALA A 141 4.12 -9.23 5.54
N GLN A 142 5.44 -9.21 5.36
CA GLN A 142 6.15 -10.11 4.43
C GLN A 142 6.38 -11.51 5.02
N TRP A 143 6.56 -11.61 6.33
CA TRP A 143 6.74 -12.89 7.03
C TRP A 143 5.51 -13.79 6.90
N GLN A 144 4.30 -13.25 7.07
CA GLN A 144 3.05 -14.04 7.09
C GLN A 144 2.84 -14.90 5.81
N PRO A 145 2.97 -14.36 4.58
CA PRO A 145 2.91 -15.17 3.37
C PRO A 145 3.96 -16.28 3.29
N LEU A 146 5.18 -16.05 3.80
CA LEU A 146 6.26 -17.03 3.77
C LEU A 146 5.97 -18.22 4.70
N VAL A 147 5.41 -17.94 5.88
CA VAL A 147 4.97 -18.97 6.84
C VAL A 147 3.96 -19.90 6.19
N GLN A 148 2.94 -19.34 5.53
CA GLN A 148 1.89 -20.11 4.87
C GLN A 148 2.43 -20.88 3.67
N ARG A 149 3.25 -20.25 2.84
CA ARG A 149 3.79 -20.85 1.60
C ARG A 149 4.74 -22.00 1.87
N HIS A 150 5.56 -21.91 2.91
CA HIS A 150 6.62 -22.88 3.22
C HIS A 150 6.32 -23.75 4.45
N GLY A 151 5.18 -23.57 5.11
CA GLY A 151 4.79 -24.37 6.27
C GLY A 151 5.73 -24.20 7.47
N ILE A 152 6.19 -22.96 7.73
CA ILE A 152 7.09 -22.67 8.85
C ILE A 152 6.30 -22.82 10.16
N GLU A 153 6.79 -23.64 11.08
CA GLU A 153 6.18 -23.82 12.39
C GLU A 153 6.68 -22.73 13.35
N ILE A 154 5.80 -22.18 14.18
CA ILE A 154 6.13 -21.08 15.10
C ILE A 154 5.55 -21.37 16.48
N HIS A 155 6.42 -21.48 17.47
CA HIS A 155 6.05 -21.54 18.87
C HIS A 155 6.41 -20.22 19.56
N THR A 156 5.43 -19.57 20.16
CA THR A 156 5.61 -18.36 20.99
C THR A 156 5.36 -18.72 22.46
N ARG A 157 5.73 -17.82 23.38
CA ARG A 157 5.66 -18.07 24.85
C ARG A 157 6.43 -19.31 25.28
N VAL A 158 7.47 -19.68 24.55
CA VAL A 158 8.26 -20.88 24.82
C VAL A 158 8.98 -20.72 26.16
N ARG A 159 8.86 -21.72 27.02
CA ARG A 159 9.51 -21.82 28.34
C ARG A 159 10.34 -23.08 28.41
N ARG A 160 11.41 -23.05 29.22
CA ARG A 160 12.27 -24.21 29.50
C ARG A 160 12.78 -24.93 28.24
N LEU A 161 13.05 -24.19 27.15
CA LEU A 161 13.67 -24.73 25.96
C LEU A 161 15.07 -25.25 26.29
N GLN A 162 15.33 -26.54 26.10
CA GLN A 162 16.61 -27.18 26.32
C GLN A 162 17.12 -27.83 25.02
N ILE A 163 18.39 -27.62 24.73
CA ILE A 163 19.11 -28.34 23.68
C ILE A 163 19.88 -29.46 24.40
N HIS A 164 19.52 -30.71 24.17
CA HIS A 164 20.19 -31.83 24.81
C HIS A 164 21.62 -31.99 24.28
N PRO A 165 22.61 -32.30 25.14
CA PRO A 165 23.98 -32.54 24.72
C PRO A 165 24.07 -33.82 23.87
N GLY A 166 24.86 -33.79 22.79
CA GLY A 166 25.03 -34.94 21.90
C GLY A 166 26.24 -34.79 20.97
N SER A 167 26.90 -35.90 20.62
CA SER A 167 28.10 -35.94 19.78
C SER A 167 27.82 -36.02 18.27
N SER A 168 26.55 -36.04 17.86
CA SER A 168 26.12 -36.20 16.45
C SER A 168 24.85 -35.41 16.15
N THR A 169 24.56 -35.21 14.86
CA THR A 169 23.28 -34.69 14.35
C THR A 169 22.36 -35.87 13.96
N PRO A 170 21.02 -35.75 14.08
CA PRO A 170 20.25 -34.58 14.53
C PRO A 170 20.30 -34.37 16.06
N ARG A 171 19.97 -33.15 16.49
CA ARG A 171 19.95 -32.68 17.88
C ARG A 171 18.53 -32.72 18.43
N GLN A 172 18.37 -33.33 19.59
CA GLN A 172 17.09 -33.35 20.32
C GLN A 172 16.89 -32.05 21.11
N LEU A 173 15.75 -31.42 20.92
CA LEU A 173 15.28 -30.24 21.66
C LEU A 173 14.01 -30.62 22.44
N THR A 174 13.89 -30.10 23.65
CA THR A 174 12.65 -30.14 24.45
C THR A 174 12.21 -28.73 24.79
N TRP A 175 10.91 -28.46 24.76
CA TRP A 175 10.38 -27.14 25.08
C TRP A 175 8.96 -27.21 25.64
N ASN A 176 8.57 -26.16 26.36
CA ASN A 176 7.22 -26.02 26.88
C ASN A 176 6.53 -24.83 26.23
N THR A 177 5.32 -25.05 25.74
CA THR A 177 4.33 -23.99 25.50
C THR A 177 3.23 -24.11 26.57
N ASP A 178 2.04 -24.56 26.18
CA ASP A 178 0.98 -25.05 27.07
C ASP A 178 1.09 -26.57 27.31
N SER A 179 1.86 -27.28 26.47
CA SER A 179 2.25 -28.69 26.57
C SER A 179 3.78 -28.84 26.59
N PHE A 180 4.27 -30.01 27.03
CA PHE A 180 5.67 -30.42 26.89
C PHE A 180 5.84 -31.11 25.52
N ASP A 181 6.74 -30.60 24.70
CA ASP A 181 6.99 -31.07 23.34
C ASP A 181 8.49 -31.36 23.13
N GLU A 182 8.80 -32.29 22.23
CA GLU A 182 10.17 -32.65 21.86
C GLU A 182 10.34 -32.85 20.34
N GLY A 183 11.56 -32.64 19.83
CA GLY A 183 11.83 -32.81 18.40
C GLY A 183 13.31 -32.83 18.04
N ASP A 184 13.62 -33.51 16.92
CA ASP A 184 14.97 -33.67 16.38
C ASP A 184 15.23 -32.72 15.20
N PHE A 185 16.37 -32.02 15.26
CA PHE A 185 16.77 -31.00 14.28
C PHE A 185 18.21 -31.23 13.79
N GLU A 186 18.41 -31.25 12.48
CA GLU A 186 19.75 -31.40 11.88
C GLU A 186 20.63 -30.18 12.13
N VAL A 187 20.01 -29.00 12.16
CA VAL A 187 20.66 -27.73 12.44
C VAL A 187 19.84 -26.95 13.47
N VAL A 188 20.52 -26.32 14.42
CA VAL A 188 19.94 -25.45 15.45
C VAL A 188 20.65 -24.09 15.39
N ILE A 189 19.90 -23.03 15.10
CA ILE A 189 20.40 -21.65 15.08
C ILE A 189 19.89 -20.92 16.31
N LEU A 190 20.81 -20.49 17.17
CA LEU A 190 20.58 -19.63 18.32
C LEU A 190 20.64 -18.16 17.87
N ALA A 191 19.49 -17.61 17.51
CA ALA A 191 19.28 -16.22 17.11
C ALA A 191 18.69 -15.37 18.26
N VAL A 192 19.16 -15.61 19.49
CA VAL A 192 18.65 -14.98 20.72
C VAL A 192 19.10 -13.52 20.92
N GLY A 193 19.85 -12.96 19.98
CA GLY A 193 20.22 -11.53 19.95
C GLY A 193 20.91 -11.02 21.22
N PHE A 194 20.68 -9.75 21.53
CA PHE A 194 21.17 -9.11 22.74
C PHE A 194 20.05 -8.99 23.78
N GLY A 195 20.37 -9.20 25.04
CA GLY A 195 19.46 -9.03 26.17
C GLY A 195 19.28 -7.56 26.56
N THR A 196 18.88 -7.33 27.81
CA THR A 196 18.66 -5.98 28.35
C THR A 196 19.97 -5.19 28.46
N GLU A 197 19.88 -3.87 28.37
CA GLU A 197 21.01 -2.96 28.60
C GLU A 197 21.70 -3.25 29.94
N ARG A 198 23.04 -3.21 29.98
CA ARG A 198 23.77 -3.34 31.25
C ARG A 198 23.35 -2.23 32.22
N THR A 199 23.00 -2.62 33.43
CA THR A 199 22.54 -1.70 34.46
C THR A 199 23.71 -1.10 35.22
N LEU A 200 23.62 0.19 35.52
CA LEU A 200 24.51 0.86 36.48
C LEU A 200 23.73 1.08 37.77
N GLU A 201 24.28 0.61 38.89
CA GLU A 201 23.64 0.74 40.19
C GLU A 201 23.36 2.23 40.52
N GLY A 202 22.12 2.52 40.95
CA GLY A 202 21.65 3.89 41.22
C GLY A 202 21.19 4.70 40.01
N ALA A 203 21.42 4.23 38.78
CA ALA A 203 20.94 4.86 37.54
C ALA A 203 19.62 4.24 37.04
N PRO A 204 18.81 4.97 36.25
CA PRO A 204 17.57 4.42 35.70
C PRO A 204 17.86 3.34 34.66
N VAL A 205 17.13 2.22 34.74
CA VAL A 205 17.18 1.14 33.74
C VAL A 205 16.24 1.50 32.59
N ARG A 206 16.80 1.76 31.40
CA ARG A 206 16.03 2.09 30.19
C ARG A 206 16.55 1.30 29.00
N SER A 207 15.67 0.55 28.33
CA SER A 207 16.02 -0.13 27.09
C SER A 207 16.29 0.90 25.98
N TYR A 208 17.21 0.58 25.07
CA TYR A 208 17.39 1.38 23.85
C TYR A 208 16.13 1.39 22.96
N TRP A 209 15.34 0.32 23.02
CA TRP A 209 14.16 0.11 22.19
C TRP A 209 12.85 0.53 22.83
N GLU A 210 12.88 1.05 24.06
CA GLU A 210 11.72 1.67 24.67
C GLU A 210 11.49 3.08 24.11
N ASP A 211 10.23 3.50 24.09
CA ASP A 211 9.87 4.87 23.74
C ASP A 211 10.33 5.81 24.87
N ASP A 212 10.99 6.91 24.51
CA ASP A 212 11.51 7.89 25.47
C ASP A 212 10.98 9.30 25.17
N ASN A 213 11.58 10.32 25.78
CA ASN A 213 11.20 11.72 25.57
C ASN A 213 12.41 12.58 25.18
N LEU A 214 13.50 11.95 24.73
CA LEU A 214 14.76 12.63 24.48
C LEU A 214 14.65 13.62 23.32
N ASP A 215 13.75 13.39 22.36
CA ASP A 215 13.55 14.27 21.19
C ASP A 215 12.47 15.36 21.40
N ARG A 216 11.82 15.43 22.58
CA ARG A 216 10.76 16.42 22.83
C ARG A 216 11.35 17.83 23.05
N LEU A 217 10.72 18.85 22.47
CA LEU A 217 10.86 20.25 22.93
C LEU A 217 10.22 20.38 24.32
N ILE A 218 11.02 20.51 25.38
CA ILE A 218 10.50 20.75 26.73
C ILE A 218 10.41 22.27 26.90
N HIS A 219 9.26 22.86 26.56
CA HIS A 219 8.95 24.24 26.93
C HIS A 219 8.47 24.29 28.39
N ALA A 220 9.34 23.92 29.34
CA ALA A 220 9.17 24.31 30.73
C ALA A 220 9.89 25.64 30.92
N SER A 221 9.15 26.65 31.36
CA SER A 221 9.64 28.00 31.64
C SER A 221 10.87 27.99 32.56
N GLY A 222 12.06 28.26 32.01
CA GLY A 222 13.21 28.82 32.73
C GLY A 222 14.32 27.90 33.24
N SER A 223 14.20 26.56 33.18
CA SER A 223 15.28 25.65 33.64
C SER A 223 15.78 24.71 32.54
N SER A 224 17.08 24.78 32.20
CA SER A 224 17.73 23.85 31.28
C SER A 224 17.92 22.48 31.93
N THR A 225 17.48 21.40 31.29
CA THR A 225 17.67 20.03 31.78
C THR A 225 19.08 19.54 31.46
N ARG A 226 19.81 19.07 32.48
CA ARG A 226 21.18 18.59 32.38
C ARG A 226 21.22 17.06 32.33
N TYR A 227 21.70 16.53 31.21
CA TYR A 227 21.82 15.09 30.97
C TYR A 227 23.25 14.60 31.11
N LEU A 228 23.43 13.43 31.72
CA LEU A 228 24.64 12.62 31.59
C LEU A 228 24.37 11.45 30.64
N ILE A 229 25.18 11.32 29.59
CA ILE A 229 25.15 10.18 28.68
C ILE A 229 26.41 9.36 28.94
N SER A 230 26.27 8.18 29.53
CA SER A 230 27.41 7.28 29.80
C SER A 230 27.43 6.16 28.76
N GLY A 231 28.41 6.22 27.85
CA GLY A 231 28.57 5.27 26.73
C GLY A 231 29.03 5.96 25.45
N THR A 232 30.14 5.51 24.87
CA THR A 232 30.77 6.10 23.67
C THR A 232 30.51 5.31 22.38
N GLY A 233 29.67 4.27 22.43
CA GLY A 233 29.19 3.53 21.26
C GLY A 233 28.04 4.23 20.55
N ASP A 234 27.57 3.67 19.42
CA ASP A 234 26.53 4.29 18.59
C ASP A 234 25.25 4.64 19.38
N GLY A 235 24.77 3.74 20.25
CA GLY A 235 23.58 4.03 21.07
C GLY A 235 23.73 5.24 21.98
N GLY A 236 24.92 5.42 22.58
CA GLY A 236 25.23 6.58 23.42
C GLY A 236 25.39 7.86 22.61
N LEU A 237 26.11 7.80 21.48
CA LEU A 237 26.28 8.98 20.63
C LEU A 237 24.97 9.42 19.97
N ILE A 238 24.09 8.48 19.59
CA ILE A 238 22.76 8.81 19.07
C ILE A 238 21.93 9.51 20.14
N ASP A 239 21.88 8.98 21.37
CA ASP A 239 21.12 9.62 22.45
C ASP A 239 21.70 10.99 22.84
N LEU A 240 23.03 11.17 22.76
CA LEU A 240 23.67 12.48 22.90
C LEU A 240 23.20 13.46 21.82
N LEU A 241 23.17 13.04 20.55
CA LEU A 241 22.72 13.87 19.44
C LEU A 241 21.22 14.22 19.58
N ARG A 242 20.38 13.25 19.97
CA ARG A 242 18.94 13.42 20.27
C ARG A 242 18.68 14.43 21.38
N VAL A 243 19.48 14.39 22.44
CA VAL A 243 19.40 15.36 23.55
C VAL A 243 19.80 16.77 23.10
N ARG A 244 20.76 16.93 22.17
CA ARG A 244 21.32 18.24 21.80
C ARG A 244 20.73 18.87 20.55
N LEU A 245 20.17 18.09 19.63
CA LEU A 245 19.61 18.56 18.36
C LEU A 245 18.09 18.47 18.36
N ARG A 246 17.42 19.48 17.79
CA ARG A 246 15.97 19.49 17.61
C ARG A 246 15.57 18.49 16.52
N ASP A 247 14.45 17.78 16.74
CA ASP A 247 13.85 16.85 15.76
C ASP A 247 14.88 15.87 15.14
N PHE A 248 15.79 15.34 15.96
CA PHE A 248 16.83 14.44 15.48
C PHE A 248 16.21 13.21 14.79
N ARG A 249 16.37 13.14 13.47
CA ARG A 249 16.03 11.97 12.64
C ARG A 249 17.13 11.75 11.63
N HIS A 250 17.54 10.50 11.47
CA HIS A 250 18.56 10.10 10.51
C HIS A 250 18.23 10.55 9.06
N GLU A 251 16.96 10.55 8.65
CA GLU A 251 16.53 11.12 7.36
C GLU A 251 16.85 12.63 7.24
N ARG A 252 16.54 13.42 8.27
CA ARG A 252 16.85 14.86 8.28
C ARG A 252 18.35 15.12 8.33
N ILE A 253 19.11 14.26 9.03
CA ILE A 253 20.57 14.33 9.01
C ILE A 253 21.07 14.21 7.57
N ILE A 254 20.57 13.25 6.79
CA ILE A 254 20.94 13.06 5.39
C ILE A 254 20.59 14.32 4.59
N GLN A 255 19.33 14.75 4.61
CA GLN A 255 18.85 15.86 3.79
C GLN A 255 19.49 17.21 4.14
N ARG A 256 19.71 17.47 5.43
CA ARG A 256 20.03 18.81 5.95
C ARG A 256 21.51 19.00 6.23
N TYR A 257 22.18 17.97 6.74
CA TYR A 257 23.60 18.03 7.08
C TYR A 257 24.49 17.36 6.06
N LEU A 258 24.02 16.30 5.40
CA LEU A 258 24.84 15.48 4.50
C LEU A 258 24.58 15.73 3.01
N GLY A 259 23.48 16.40 2.67
CA GLY A 259 23.12 16.80 1.31
C GLY A 259 23.83 18.08 0.86
N GLU A 260 24.87 17.92 0.03
CA GLU A 260 25.46 18.89 -0.92
C GLU A 260 26.89 18.48 -1.32
N THR A 261 27.32 18.97 -2.50
CA THR A 261 28.66 18.82 -3.12
C THR A 261 29.83 19.31 -2.23
N SER A 262 29.55 20.01 -1.13
CA SER A 262 30.52 20.65 -0.21
C SER A 262 31.14 19.73 0.84
N LEU A 263 30.62 18.51 1.04
CA LEU A 263 31.21 17.53 1.97
C LEU A 263 32.16 16.52 1.29
N GLY A 264 32.39 16.63 -0.02
CA GLY A 264 33.23 15.68 -0.77
C GLY A 264 34.65 15.56 -0.19
N ALA A 265 35.27 16.69 0.19
CA ALA A 265 36.59 16.71 0.81
C ALA A 265 36.58 16.07 2.21
N VAL A 266 35.52 16.32 3.00
CA VAL A 266 35.33 15.74 4.34
C VAL A 266 35.16 14.22 4.25
N ARG A 267 34.31 13.73 3.34
CA ARG A 267 34.07 12.31 3.11
C ARG A 267 35.38 11.58 2.75
N THR A 268 36.15 12.16 1.82
CA THR A 268 37.43 11.61 1.37
C THR A 268 38.43 11.51 2.51
N GLU A 269 38.59 12.58 3.30
CA GLU A 269 39.56 12.57 4.40
C GLU A 269 39.10 11.66 5.56
N LEU A 270 37.80 11.57 5.85
CA LEU A 270 37.26 10.63 6.84
C LEU A 270 37.57 9.16 6.48
N LEU A 271 37.37 8.77 5.22
CA LEU A 271 37.69 7.40 4.75
C LEU A 271 39.18 7.11 4.86
N LYS A 272 40.02 8.08 4.48
CA LYS A 272 41.48 7.98 4.61
C LYS A 272 41.91 7.82 6.06
N LEU A 273 41.36 8.62 6.98
CA LEU A 273 41.64 8.49 8.42
C LEU A 273 41.24 7.13 8.97
N GLU A 274 40.08 6.60 8.56
CA GLU A 274 39.63 5.27 8.98
C GLU A 274 40.55 4.16 8.43
N GLU A 275 41.06 4.31 7.20
CA GLU A 275 42.04 3.38 6.62
C GLU A 275 43.40 3.44 7.33
N GLU A 276 43.88 4.64 7.67
CA GLU A 276 45.11 4.83 8.44
C GLU A 276 45.02 4.22 9.83
N PHE A 277 43.87 4.35 10.50
CA PHE A 277 43.59 3.69 11.78
C PHE A 277 43.65 2.16 11.64
N ARG A 278 42.97 1.59 10.62
CA ARG A 278 43.01 0.14 10.37
C ARG A 278 44.41 -0.38 10.07
N LYS A 279 45.27 0.44 9.46
CA LYS A 279 46.69 0.15 9.21
C LYS A 279 47.59 0.36 10.44
N GLY A 280 47.01 0.72 11.60
CA GLY A 280 47.74 0.95 12.85
C GLY A 280 48.59 2.22 12.87
N ARG A 281 48.35 3.19 11.97
CA ARG A 281 49.16 4.42 11.85
C ARG A 281 48.91 5.42 12.99
N PHE A 282 47.79 5.30 13.69
CA PHE A 282 47.46 6.10 14.88
C PHE A 282 46.51 5.33 15.81
N LYS A 283 46.34 5.79 17.06
CA LYS A 283 45.53 5.11 18.09
C LYS A 283 44.14 5.72 18.21
N GLU A 284 43.21 5.00 18.82
CA GLU A 284 41.80 5.43 18.99
C GLU A 284 41.67 6.84 19.63
N GLY A 285 42.55 7.16 20.59
CA GLY A 285 42.59 8.49 21.22
C GLY A 285 42.92 9.66 20.27
N ASP A 286 43.45 9.40 19.08
CA ASP A 286 43.75 10.44 18.09
C ASP A 286 42.53 10.89 17.28
N PHE A 287 41.41 10.16 17.31
CA PHE A 287 40.23 10.45 16.48
C PHE A 287 39.71 11.87 16.68
N PHE A 288 39.54 12.32 17.92
CA PHE A 288 38.97 13.64 18.20
C PHE A 288 39.85 14.77 17.63
N ARG A 289 41.17 14.68 17.83
CA ARG A 289 42.15 15.64 17.30
C ARG A 289 42.15 15.66 15.78
N LYS A 290 42.10 14.48 15.14
CA LYS A 290 42.08 14.35 13.67
C LYS A 290 40.77 14.86 13.06
N TYR A 291 39.63 14.57 13.68
CA TYR A 291 38.31 15.03 13.21
C TYR A 291 38.13 16.55 13.36
N LYS A 292 38.76 17.15 14.39
CA LYS A 292 38.81 18.60 14.55
C LYS A 292 39.52 19.30 13.39
N GLY A 293 40.50 18.65 12.76
CA GLY A 293 41.28 19.18 11.64
C GLY A 293 40.65 19.00 10.26
N LEU A 294 39.42 18.49 10.15
CA LEU A 294 38.78 18.24 8.85
C LEU A 294 38.45 19.54 8.09
N PRO A 295 38.69 19.59 6.76
CA PRO A 295 38.46 20.79 5.95
C PRO A 295 36.97 21.13 5.80
N GLU A 296 36.64 22.37 5.45
CA GLU A 296 35.30 22.79 4.97
C GLU A 296 34.10 22.56 5.92
N THR A 297 34.35 22.37 7.23
CA THR A 297 33.31 22.06 8.22
C THR A 297 32.44 23.24 8.68
N LYS A 298 32.73 24.47 8.25
CA LYS A 298 32.06 25.69 8.75
C LYS A 298 30.56 25.76 8.43
N VAL A 299 30.16 25.31 7.23
CA VAL A 299 28.75 25.33 6.82
C VAL A 299 27.94 24.34 7.66
N LEU A 300 28.50 23.13 7.87
CA LEU A 300 27.91 22.12 8.74
C LEU A 300 27.77 22.62 10.18
N ASP A 301 28.82 23.24 10.72
CA ASP A 301 28.80 23.80 12.08
C ASP A 301 27.70 24.86 12.26
N ALA A 302 27.50 25.73 11.27
CA ALA A 302 26.44 26.73 11.30
C ALA A 302 25.05 26.08 11.34
N ARG A 303 24.80 25.08 10.47
CA ARG A 303 23.54 24.32 10.45
C ARG A 303 23.30 23.56 11.76
N LEU A 304 24.33 22.92 12.30
CA LEU A 304 24.25 22.25 13.60
C LEU A 304 23.91 23.26 14.70
N GLN A 305 24.49 24.45 14.66
CA GLN A 305 24.26 25.50 15.66
C GLN A 305 22.83 26.06 15.63
N GLU A 306 22.21 26.17 14.45
CA GLU A 306 20.79 26.53 14.30
C GLU A 306 19.86 25.50 14.94
N ASP A 307 20.19 24.22 14.81
CA ASP A 307 19.37 23.11 15.30
C ASP A 307 19.64 22.72 16.75
N LEU A 308 20.53 23.44 17.44
CA LEU A 308 20.81 23.20 18.85
C LEU A 308 19.60 23.49 19.73
N ARG A 309 19.46 22.63 20.73
CA ARG A 309 18.52 22.80 21.82
C ARG A 309 19.07 23.74 22.87
N GLY A 310 18.30 24.78 23.19
CA GLY A 310 18.59 25.71 24.28
C GLY A 310 18.07 25.23 25.63
N ASP A 311 17.12 24.29 25.62
CA ASP A 311 16.46 23.73 26.80
C ASP A 311 17.25 22.59 27.47
N THR A 312 18.34 22.11 26.86
CA THR A 312 19.14 21.01 27.41
C THR A 312 20.63 21.30 27.45
N THR A 313 21.35 20.61 28.33
CA THR A 313 22.81 20.48 28.33
C THR A 313 23.19 19.01 28.47
N ALA A 314 24.37 18.62 27.96
CA ALA A 314 24.81 17.23 27.98
C ALA A 314 26.29 17.08 28.33
N VAL A 315 26.58 16.09 29.17
CA VAL A 315 27.93 15.58 29.43
C VAL A 315 28.00 14.15 28.88
N LEU A 316 29.00 13.87 28.05
CA LEU A 316 29.32 12.52 27.58
C LEU A 316 30.35 11.89 28.53
N ASN A 317 30.15 10.65 28.92
CA ASN A 317 31.09 9.88 29.74
C ASN A 317 31.49 8.58 29.04
N GLY A 318 32.77 8.23 29.19
CA GLY A 318 33.36 6.96 28.77
C GLY A 318 34.43 6.50 29.76
N ARG A 319 34.79 5.22 29.69
CA ARG A 319 35.84 4.64 30.55
C ARG A 319 37.22 5.19 30.19
N ASP A 320 37.46 5.38 28.90
CA ASP A 320 38.76 5.78 28.37
C ASP A 320 38.99 7.30 28.46
N ALA A 321 40.24 7.72 28.33
CA ALA A 321 40.60 9.15 28.35
C ALA A 321 40.08 9.94 27.14
N PHE A 322 39.51 9.28 26.13
CA PHE A 322 39.11 9.89 24.85
C PHE A 322 37.61 9.66 24.52
N PRO A 323 36.94 10.67 23.93
CA PRO A 323 35.48 10.69 23.76
C PRO A 323 34.93 9.84 22.62
N LEU A 324 35.76 9.50 21.63
CA LEU A 324 35.32 8.84 20.40
C LEU A 324 35.89 7.43 20.32
N SER A 325 35.00 6.43 20.25
CA SER A 325 35.41 5.04 20.10
C SER A 325 35.34 4.55 18.66
N ALA A 326 36.29 3.71 18.25
CA ALA A 326 36.26 2.97 16.98
C ALA A 326 35.02 2.07 16.84
N GLY A 327 34.39 1.70 17.96
CA GLY A 327 33.16 0.93 18.01
C GLY A 327 31.92 1.67 17.48
N ALA A 328 31.96 3.00 17.40
CA ALA A 328 30.87 3.82 16.83
C ALA A 328 31.10 4.13 15.34
N SER A 329 30.00 4.33 14.61
CA SER A 329 30.01 4.76 13.20
C SER A 329 30.79 6.06 13.00
N MET A 330 31.38 6.20 11.81
CA MET A 330 32.13 7.42 11.44
C MET A 330 31.20 8.65 11.51
N LEU A 331 29.95 8.51 11.08
CA LEU A 331 28.94 9.57 11.15
C LEU A 331 28.71 10.06 12.59
N ASN A 332 28.42 9.16 13.53
CA ASN A 332 28.13 9.54 14.90
C ASN A 332 29.37 10.12 15.61
N ARG A 333 30.56 9.56 15.35
CA ARG A 333 31.83 10.14 15.80
C ARG A 333 32.04 11.54 15.24
N PHE A 334 31.77 11.73 13.95
CA PHE A 334 31.96 13.00 13.25
C PHE A 334 31.03 14.08 13.81
N LEU A 335 29.72 13.84 13.84
CA LEU A 335 28.74 14.79 14.38
C LEU A 335 29.00 15.12 15.86
N THR A 336 29.30 14.10 16.69
CA THR A 336 29.67 14.32 18.09
C THR A 336 30.91 15.21 18.21
N SER A 337 31.94 14.96 17.39
CA SER A 337 33.14 15.79 17.39
C SER A 337 32.86 17.25 17.03
N ARG A 338 31.91 17.52 16.13
CA ARG A 338 31.49 18.88 15.78
C ARG A 338 30.80 19.57 16.95
N LEU A 339 29.86 18.90 17.63
CA LEU A 339 29.18 19.45 18.81
C LEU A 339 30.15 19.76 19.96
N MET A 340 31.15 18.90 20.16
CA MET A 340 32.22 19.14 21.14
C MET A 340 33.10 20.33 20.74
N ASN A 341 33.45 20.48 19.45
CA ASN A 341 34.22 21.63 18.95
C ASN A 341 33.45 22.96 19.09
N LEU A 342 32.13 22.93 18.97
CA LEU A 342 31.25 24.07 19.24
C LEU A 342 31.10 24.40 20.74
N GLY A 343 31.74 23.63 21.63
CA GLY A 343 31.65 23.80 23.08
C GLY A 343 30.27 23.42 23.66
N ARG A 344 29.53 22.56 22.97
CA ARG A 344 28.13 22.21 23.32
C ARG A 344 27.97 20.88 24.02
N VAL A 345 29.05 20.11 24.11
CA VAL A 345 29.15 18.83 24.82
C VAL A 345 30.50 18.78 25.53
N ARG A 346 30.48 18.48 26.84
CA ARG A 346 31.68 18.20 27.62
C ARG A 346 31.88 16.69 27.74
N TYR A 347 33.15 16.24 27.73
CA TYR A 347 33.50 14.84 27.97
C TYR A 347 34.17 14.66 29.33
N GLU A 348 33.77 13.62 30.06
CA GLU A 348 34.35 13.22 31.35
C GLU A 348 34.75 11.75 31.32
N SER A 349 36.02 11.45 31.62
CA SER A 349 36.54 10.07 31.63
C SER A 349 36.51 9.44 33.02
N GLY A 350 36.27 8.13 33.06
CA GLY A 350 36.36 7.33 34.28
C GLY A 350 35.07 6.56 34.60
N THR A 351 35.14 5.76 35.66
CA THR A 351 33.98 5.00 36.15
C THR A 351 33.06 5.90 36.97
N LEU A 352 31.79 5.51 37.09
CA LEU A 352 30.76 6.32 37.74
C LEU A 352 30.23 5.61 38.99
N SER A 353 29.95 6.39 40.03
CA SER A 353 29.07 6.00 41.13
C SER A 353 27.87 6.94 41.12
N VAL A 354 26.66 6.38 41.08
CA VAL A 354 25.41 7.15 40.93
C VAL A 354 24.53 6.97 42.16
N LYS A 355 23.99 8.08 42.66
CA LYS A 355 23.03 8.08 43.77
C LYS A 355 21.84 8.99 43.44
N ARG A 356 20.62 8.47 43.60
CA ARG A 356 19.40 9.25 43.39
C ARG A 356 19.09 10.12 44.62
N VAL A 357 18.80 11.41 44.40
CA VAL A 357 18.46 12.37 45.46
C VAL A 357 16.94 12.51 45.54
N GLU A 358 16.31 11.77 46.47
CA GLU A 358 14.84 11.62 46.55
C GLU A 358 14.05 12.95 46.64
N LYS A 359 14.61 13.98 47.28
CA LYS A 359 13.91 15.28 47.46
C LYS A 359 13.82 16.15 46.20
N LYS A 360 14.67 15.92 45.18
CA LYS A 360 14.76 16.74 43.97
C LYS A 360 14.51 15.96 42.67
N GLY A 361 14.48 14.63 42.72
CA GLY A 361 14.37 13.79 41.53
C GLY A 361 15.63 13.72 40.66
N ALA A 362 16.71 14.42 41.06
CA ALA A 362 18.00 14.47 40.37
C ALA A 362 18.96 13.34 40.81
N TYR A 363 20.07 13.21 40.10
CA TYR A 363 21.11 12.22 40.34
C TYR A 363 22.43 12.90 40.69
N GLU A 364 23.02 12.49 41.81
CA GLU A 364 24.38 12.83 42.20
C GLU A 364 25.34 11.80 41.59
N VAL A 365 26.30 12.26 40.80
CA VAL A 365 27.25 11.41 40.08
C VAL A 365 28.68 11.74 40.50
N SER A 366 29.36 10.74 41.07
CA SER A 366 30.78 10.81 41.38
C SER A 366 31.60 10.22 40.24
N PHE A 367 32.46 11.02 39.62
CA PHE A 367 33.39 10.58 38.58
C PHE A 367 34.66 10.04 39.24
N LEU A 368 34.97 8.77 39.04
CA LEU A 368 36.09 8.09 39.69
C LEU A 368 37.31 8.02 38.76
N ASP A 369 38.51 8.09 39.33
CA ASP A 369 39.77 7.84 38.65
C ASP A 369 40.06 6.33 38.48
N GLU A 370 41.19 6.01 37.84
CA GLU A 370 41.62 4.63 37.59
C GLU A 370 41.86 3.82 38.88
N ASN A 371 42.05 4.49 40.03
CA ASN A 371 42.23 3.89 41.35
C ASN A 371 40.93 3.85 42.17
N GLY A 372 39.78 4.21 41.59
CA GLY A 372 38.49 4.26 42.25
C GLY A 372 38.30 5.44 43.21
N LYS A 373 39.17 6.46 43.18
CA LYS A 373 39.01 7.68 43.97
C LYS A 373 38.18 8.71 43.23
N SER A 374 37.29 9.39 43.93
CA SER A 374 36.44 10.44 43.36
C SER A 374 37.26 11.65 42.89
N LYS A 375 37.19 11.98 41.60
CA LYS A 375 37.74 13.20 41.00
C LYS A 375 36.91 14.41 41.40
N HIS A 376 35.60 14.34 41.17
CA HIS A 376 34.62 15.35 41.55
C HIS A 376 33.20 14.75 41.49
N VAL A 377 32.24 15.47 42.07
CA VAL A 377 30.82 15.09 42.14
C VAL A 377 29.98 16.17 41.46
N GLU A 378 28.99 15.76 40.69
CA GLU A 378 28.11 16.67 39.95
C GLU A 378 26.66 16.18 39.96
N GLU A 379 25.70 17.11 40.02
CA GLU A 379 24.26 16.80 39.92
C GLU A 379 23.78 16.87 38.46
N PHE A 380 22.97 15.88 38.07
CA PHE A 380 22.30 15.77 36.77
C PHE A 380 20.80 15.55 36.96
N ASP A 381 19.99 16.14 36.08
CA ASP A 381 18.53 15.96 36.11
C ASP A 381 18.14 14.57 35.60
N ASP A 382 18.89 14.03 34.65
CA ASP A 382 18.67 12.68 34.13
C ASP A 382 19.97 12.03 33.64
N ILE A 383 19.99 10.69 33.64
CA ILE A 383 21.15 9.88 33.24
C ILE A 383 20.71 8.84 32.22
N ILE A 384 21.45 8.73 31.12
CA ILE A 384 21.26 7.73 30.08
C ILE A 384 22.48 6.82 30.07
N VAL A 385 22.27 5.54 30.34
CA VAL A 385 23.33 4.52 30.34
C VAL A 385 23.23 3.69 29.07
N ARG A 386 24.33 3.63 28.30
CA ARG A 386 24.50 2.90 27.03
C ARG A 386 25.82 2.12 27.05
N HIS A 387 25.93 1.17 27.96
CA HIS A 387 27.12 0.32 28.14
C HIS A 387 27.12 -0.94 27.27
N GLY A 388 26.14 -1.04 26.38
CA GLY A 388 25.87 -2.20 25.55
C GLY A 388 24.98 -3.20 26.28
N PRO A 389 24.18 -3.96 25.53
CA PRO A 389 23.31 -4.98 26.10
C PRO A 389 24.08 -6.22 26.57
N GLU A 390 23.57 -6.87 27.62
CA GLU A 390 24.09 -8.18 28.04
C GLU A 390 23.73 -9.26 27.03
N PRO A 391 24.66 -10.15 26.65
CA PRO A 391 24.35 -11.26 25.74
C PRO A 391 23.25 -12.16 26.32
N ALA A 392 22.12 -12.31 25.61
CA ALA A 392 21.01 -13.15 26.07
C ALA A 392 21.42 -14.62 26.24
N LEU A 393 22.41 -15.07 25.45
CA LEU A 393 22.97 -16.41 25.53
C LEU A 393 23.62 -16.71 26.89
N GLU A 394 24.18 -15.69 27.56
CA GLU A 394 24.81 -15.84 28.89
C GLU A 394 23.79 -16.28 29.95
N ARG A 395 22.54 -15.82 29.85
CA ARG A 395 21.46 -16.16 30.79
C ARG A 395 20.68 -17.40 30.38
N SER A 396 20.32 -17.51 29.10
CA SER A 396 19.39 -18.55 28.61
C SER A 396 20.09 -19.86 28.21
N PHE A 397 21.40 -19.81 27.91
CA PHE A 397 22.18 -20.98 27.46
C PHE A 397 23.63 -20.92 28.00
N GLU A 398 23.78 -20.81 29.32
CA GLU A 398 25.08 -20.61 30.00
C GLU A 398 26.15 -21.66 29.61
N SER A 399 25.74 -22.92 29.42
CA SER A 399 26.65 -24.00 29.00
C SER A 399 27.23 -23.78 27.60
N ILE A 400 26.42 -23.29 26.66
CA ILE A 400 26.85 -22.94 25.30
C ILE A 400 27.70 -21.68 25.35
N TRP A 401 27.30 -20.67 26.12
CA TRP A 401 28.06 -19.43 26.33
C TRP A 401 29.47 -19.68 26.84
N LYS A 402 29.65 -20.58 27.83
CA LYS A 402 30.99 -20.93 28.36
C LYS A 402 31.90 -21.56 27.29
N LYS A 403 31.33 -22.32 26.35
CA LYS A 403 32.08 -22.98 25.26
C LYS A 403 32.46 -22.05 24.11
N THR A 404 31.67 -21.00 23.87
CA THR A 404 31.81 -20.16 22.67
C THR A 404 32.21 -18.72 22.95
N GLY A 405 31.90 -18.20 24.15
CA GLY A 405 31.88 -16.77 24.43
C GLY A 405 33.25 -16.07 24.44
N ALA A 406 34.32 -16.75 24.85
CA ALA A 406 35.68 -16.16 24.82
C ALA A 406 36.24 -16.09 23.39
N ARG A 407 36.09 -17.18 22.63
CA ARG A 407 36.60 -17.29 21.25
C ARG A 407 35.80 -16.45 20.26
N MET A 408 34.48 -16.35 20.43
CA MET A 408 33.65 -15.51 19.56
C MET A 408 33.92 -14.00 19.79
N ARG A 409 34.39 -13.60 20.98
CA ARG A 409 34.92 -12.25 21.24
C ARG A 409 36.26 -11.99 20.56
N GLU A 410 37.16 -12.98 20.47
CA GLU A 410 38.42 -12.85 19.70
C GLU A 410 38.18 -12.73 18.18
N LEU A 411 37.17 -13.44 17.64
CA LEU A 411 36.82 -13.41 16.22
C LEU A 411 35.92 -12.21 15.83
N ALA A 412 35.47 -11.41 16.80
CA ALA A 412 34.66 -10.21 16.59
C ALA A 412 35.39 -9.07 15.86
N GLU A 413 36.70 -9.22 15.62
CA GLU A 413 37.55 -8.27 14.92
C GLU A 413 37.31 -8.26 13.38
N LEU A 414 36.55 -9.22 12.85
CA LEU A 414 36.27 -9.34 11.43
C LEU A 414 35.00 -8.56 11.03
N ASP A 415 35.18 -7.30 10.66
CA ASP A 415 34.14 -6.38 10.15
C ASP A 415 33.45 -6.85 8.83
N GLN A 416 33.86 -7.99 8.28
CA GLN A 416 33.48 -8.45 6.96
C GLN A 416 32.19 -9.29 6.92
N THR A 417 31.69 -9.78 8.07
CA THR A 417 30.41 -10.54 8.13
C THR A 417 29.17 -9.68 7.87
N ARG A 418 29.33 -8.35 7.87
CA ARG A 418 28.27 -7.36 7.59
C ARG A 418 28.02 -7.15 6.09
N ARG A 419 28.87 -7.71 5.22
CA ARG A 419 28.74 -7.62 3.76
C ARG A 419 28.13 -8.92 3.21
N PRO A 420 27.21 -8.84 2.24
CA PRO A 420 26.61 -10.03 1.62
C PRO A 420 27.67 -10.90 0.91
N LEU A 421 27.71 -12.20 1.22
CA LEU A 421 28.43 -13.22 0.44
C LEU A 421 27.53 -13.86 -0.62
N PHE A 422 26.22 -13.75 -0.44
CA PHE A 422 25.19 -14.30 -1.32
C PHE A 422 24.78 -13.31 -2.41
N ARG A 423 24.18 -13.84 -3.48
CA ARG A 423 23.45 -13.08 -4.51
C ARG A 423 21.95 -13.13 -4.22
N ALA A 424 21.21 -12.12 -4.68
CA ALA A 424 19.75 -12.11 -4.52
C ALA A 424 19.08 -13.37 -5.13
N GLU A 425 19.65 -13.88 -6.23
CA GLU A 425 19.20 -15.09 -6.92
C GLU A 425 19.28 -16.36 -6.06
N ASP A 426 20.21 -16.42 -5.09
CA ASP A 426 20.38 -17.57 -4.20
C ASP A 426 19.15 -17.80 -3.31
N PHE A 427 18.33 -16.77 -3.14
CA PHE A 427 17.06 -16.77 -2.41
C PHE A 427 15.86 -16.48 -3.32
N ALA A 428 16.01 -16.60 -4.65
CA ALA A 428 14.95 -16.35 -5.64
C ALA A 428 14.30 -17.63 -6.20
N LYS A 429 14.86 -18.82 -5.94
CA LYS A 429 14.36 -20.10 -6.48
C LYS A 429 13.32 -20.76 -5.57
N ALA A 430 12.17 -21.10 -6.15
CA ALA A 430 11.42 -22.29 -5.73
C ALA A 430 12.07 -23.54 -6.37
N PRO A 431 12.20 -24.68 -5.67
CA PRO A 431 12.82 -25.87 -6.23
C PRO A 431 12.03 -26.40 -7.44
N SER A 432 12.75 -26.70 -8.51
CA SER A 432 12.29 -27.39 -9.70
C SER A 432 12.03 -28.86 -9.36
N GLY A 433 10.79 -29.21 -8.99
CA GLY A 433 10.55 -30.58 -8.54
C GLY A 433 9.11 -30.97 -8.19
N ALA A 434 8.09 -30.30 -8.71
CA ALA A 434 6.73 -30.84 -8.82
C ALA A 434 5.92 -29.89 -9.70
N ARG A 435 5.18 -30.42 -10.68
CA ARG A 435 4.05 -29.70 -11.27
C ARG A 435 2.86 -29.86 -10.31
N PRO A 436 2.32 -28.80 -9.70
CA PRO A 436 0.91 -28.73 -9.44
C PRO A 436 0.25 -28.08 -10.66
N SER A 437 -0.56 -28.85 -11.36
CA SER A 437 -1.59 -28.32 -12.25
C SER A 437 -2.58 -27.52 -11.42
N THR A 438 -2.41 -26.20 -11.38
CA THR A 438 -3.46 -25.24 -11.01
C THR A 438 -3.17 -23.91 -11.72
N PRO A 439 -4.19 -23.23 -12.28
CA PRO A 439 -3.98 -22.03 -13.08
C PRO A 439 -3.37 -20.93 -12.22
N ALA A 440 -2.35 -20.25 -12.75
CA ALA A 440 -1.82 -19.04 -12.16
C ALA A 440 -2.96 -18.01 -12.04
N ALA A 441 -3.26 -17.62 -10.80
CA ALA A 441 -4.15 -16.49 -10.54
C ALA A 441 -3.57 -15.22 -11.20
N PRO A 442 -4.43 -14.37 -11.79
CA PRO A 442 -3.99 -13.18 -12.51
C PRO A 442 -3.19 -12.26 -11.60
N VAL A 443 -2.03 -11.81 -12.08
CA VAL A 443 -1.28 -10.70 -11.49
C VAL A 443 -2.04 -9.41 -11.81
N ASN A 444 -3.07 -9.11 -11.03
CA ASN A 444 -3.57 -7.75 -10.90
C ASN A 444 -2.61 -6.99 -10.00
N MET A 445 -1.85 -6.05 -10.57
CA MET A 445 -1.11 -5.07 -9.78
C MET A 445 -2.08 -4.01 -9.24
N SER A 446 -2.66 -4.33 -8.09
CA SER A 446 -2.95 -3.36 -7.02
C SER A 446 -2.72 -4.11 -5.70
N THR A 447 -1.79 -3.62 -4.88
CA THR A 447 -1.49 -4.20 -3.57
C THR A 447 -2.77 -4.21 -2.73
N PRO A 448 -3.20 -5.35 -2.15
CA PRO A 448 -4.31 -5.36 -1.21
C PRO A 448 -4.04 -4.34 -0.11
N THR A 449 -5.04 -3.53 0.23
CA THR A 449 -4.92 -2.57 1.34
C THR A 449 -4.53 -3.31 2.61
N ALA A 450 -3.51 -2.82 3.33
CA ALA A 450 -3.01 -3.47 4.53
C ALA A 450 -4.16 -3.67 5.55
N ALA A 451 -4.24 -4.88 6.12
CA ALA A 451 -5.25 -5.20 7.14
C ALA A 451 -5.19 -4.19 8.30
N PRO A 452 -6.34 -3.79 8.87
CA PRO A 452 -6.36 -2.83 9.99
C PRO A 452 -5.62 -3.43 11.20
N SER A 453 -5.04 -2.60 12.07
CA SER A 453 -4.43 -3.09 13.31
C SER A 453 -5.48 -3.69 14.24
N ARG A 454 -5.15 -4.81 14.91
CA ARG A 454 -6.08 -5.52 15.81
C ARG A 454 -6.55 -4.65 16.99
N GLY A 455 -5.62 -3.89 17.59
CA GLY A 455 -5.86 -3.08 18.79
C GLY A 455 -6.17 -3.91 20.04
N ASP A 456 -6.12 -3.28 21.21
CA ASP A 456 -6.49 -3.91 22.47
C ASP A 456 -8.00 -3.79 22.74
N CYS A 457 -8.63 -4.89 23.13
CA CYS A 457 -10.05 -4.99 23.41
C CYS A 457 -10.23 -5.66 24.77
N PHE A 458 -10.83 -4.95 25.73
CA PHE A 458 -10.99 -5.39 27.11
C PHE A 458 -12.47 -5.62 27.42
N GLY A 459 -12.81 -6.74 28.07
CA GLY A 459 -14.18 -6.99 28.58
C GLY A 459 -15.23 -7.17 27.49
N ARG A 460 -14.81 -7.56 26.28
CA ARG A 460 -15.68 -7.73 25.10
C ARG A 460 -15.62 -9.13 24.52
N GLU A 461 -15.13 -10.10 25.28
CA GLU A 461 -14.91 -11.47 24.86
C GLU A 461 -16.23 -12.10 24.39
N GLU A 462 -17.31 -11.90 25.15
CA GLU A 462 -18.63 -12.43 24.82
C GLU A 462 -19.27 -11.76 23.59
N LEU A 463 -19.13 -10.43 23.45
CA LEU A 463 -19.62 -9.72 22.26
C LEU A 463 -18.81 -10.09 21.01
N THR A 464 -17.52 -10.33 21.17
CA THR A 464 -16.63 -10.78 20.09
C THR A 464 -16.99 -12.19 19.67
N ARG A 465 -17.20 -13.10 20.63
CA ARG A 465 -17.66 -14.46 20.39
C ARG A 465 -18.98 -14.47 19.60
N ARG A 466 -19.98 -13.69 20.03
CA ARG A 466 -21.26 -13.55 19.32
C ARG A 466 -21.09 -13.03 17.89
N LEU A 467 -20.27 -12.00 17.67
CA LEU A 467 -20.03 -11.47 16.32
C LEU A 467 -19.29 -12.49 15.44
N VAL A 468 -18.31 -13.21 16.00
CA VAL A 468 -17.57 -14.27 15.31
C VAL A 468 -18.50 -15.42 14.92
N GLU A 469 -19.41 -15.83 15.79
CA GLU A 469 -20.41 -16.87 15.50
C GLU A 469 -21.31 -16.50 14.32
N GLU A 470 -21.79 -15.25 14.27
CA GLU A 470 -22.61 -14.76 13.15
C GLU A 470 -21.80 -14.67 11.84
N VAL A 471 -20.52 -14.30 11.93
CA VAL A 471 -19.61 -14.26 10.78
C VAL A 471 -19.26 -15.66 10.29
N LEU A 472 -19.14 -16.65 11.17
CA LEU A 472 -18.76 -18.03 10.82
C LEU A 472 -19.93 -18.94 10.47
N ALA A 473 -21.16 -18.45 10.56
CA ALA A 473 -22.36 -19.21 10.20
C ALA A 473 -22.27 -19.76 8.76
N GLU A 474 -22.88 -20.93 8.53
CA GLU A 474 -22.87 -21.60 7.22
C GLU A 474 -23.49 -20.71 6.12
N GLU A 475 -24.58 -20.01 6.49
CA GLU A 475 -25.15 -18.88 5.75
C GLU A 475 -25.04 -17.59 6.59
N PRO A 476 -23.95 -16.81 6.42
CA PRO A 476 -23.77 -15.59 7.18
C PRO A 476 -24.80 -14.53 6.78
N ARG A 477 -25.36 -13.83 7.76
CA ARG A 477 -26.37 -12.79 7.55
C ARG A 477 -25.82 -11.41 7.91
N PRO A 478 -26.31 -10.33 7.28
CA PRO A 478 -25.90 -8.97 7.63
C PRO A 478 -26.08 -8.69 9.12
N THR A 479 -25.00 -8.27 9.78
CA THR A 479 -24.95 -8.00 11.22
C THR A 479 -24.52 -6.57 11.50
N MET A 480 -25.33 -5.82 12.24
CA MET A 480 -25.05 -4.43 12.60
C MET A 480 -24.52 -4.33 14.03
N VAL A 481 -23.47 -3.55 14.25
CA VAL A 481 -22.86 -3.25 15.54
C VAL A 481 -23.20 -1.83 15.93
N LEU A 482 -23.99 -1.66 16.99
CA LEU A 482 -24.56 -0.37 17.41
C LEU A 482 -23.96 0.13 18.72
N GLY A 483 -24.05 1.43 18.96
CA GLY A 483 -23.66 2.04 20.22
C GLY A 483 -23.21 3.50 20.09
N PRO A 484 -23.01 4.20 21.21
CA PRO A 484 -22.63 5.61 21.22
C PRO A 484 -21.22 5.86 20.67
N PRO A 485 -20.86 7.13 20.36
CA PRO A 485 -19.50 7.50 19.95
C PRO A 485 -18.45 7.10 21.01
N GLY A 486 -17.30 6.60 20.57
CA GLY A 486 -16.20 6.24 21.48
C GLY A 486 -16.39 4.95 22.31
N ILE A 487 -17.51 4.22 22.15
CA ILE A 487 -17.83 3.01 22.93
C ILE A 487 -17.00 1.76 22.55
N GLY A 488 -16.29 1.80 21.41
CA GLY A 488 -15.42 0.71 20.95
C GLY A 488 -15.99 -0.19 19.85
N LYS A 489 -17.00 0.25 19.09
CA LYS A 489 -17.56 -0.50 17.93
C LYS A 489 -16.49 -0.95 16.93
N SER A 490 -15.67 -0.03 16.44
CA SER A 490 -14.60 -0.32 15.50
C SER A 490 -13.51 -1.21 16.10
N THR A 491 -13.34 -1.22 17.43
CA THR A 491 -12.43 -2.16 18.10
C THR A 491 -13.01 -3.57 18.09
N LEU A 492 -14.31 -3.71 18.38
CA LEU A 492 -15.02 -4.99 18.36
C LEU A 492 -15.00 -5.63 16.97
N THR A 493 -15.32 -4.86 15.92
CA THR A 493 -15.30 -5.37 14.53
C THR A 493 -13.90 -5.78 14.08
N ARG A 494 -12.85 -5.06 14.50
CA ARG A 494 -11.46 -5.45 14.25
C ARG A 494 -11.04 -6.72 15.01
N GLN A 495 -11.50 -6.94 16.24
CA GLN A 495 -11.25 -8.21 16.94
C GLN A 495 -11.86 -9.39 16.19
N ALA A 496 -13.11 -9.28 15.75
CA ALA A 496 -13.75 -10.32 14.95
C ALA A 496 -13.03 -10.55 13.61
N TYR A 497 -12.61 -9.48 12.94
CA TYR A 497 -11.84 -9.53 11.68
C TYR A 497 -10.53 -10.33 11.81
N HIS A 498 -9.85 -10.19 12.95
CA HIS A 498 -8.58 -10.89 13.25
C HIS A 498 -8.75 -12.22 13.98
N HIS A 499 -9.98 -12.65 14.25
CA HIS A 499 -10.24 -13.88 14.99
C HIS A 499 -9.67 -15.10 14.24
N PRO A 500 -8.90 -16.02 14.89
CA PRO A 500 -8.22 -17.11 14.20
C PRO A 500 -9.12 -17.97 13.31
N GLU A 501 -10.37 -18.21 13.73
CA GLU A 501 -11.33 -19.00 12.97
C GLU A 501 -11.91 -18.25 11.77
N VAL A 502 -12.18 -16.94 11.92
CA VAL A 502 -12.55 -16.06 10.80
C VAL A 502 -11.40 -16.00 9.80
N VAL A 503 -10.16 -15.98 10.31
CA VAL A 503 -8.96 -15.98 9.50
C VAL A 503 -8.85 -17.26 8.68
N ARG A 504 -9.13 -18.41 9.32
CA ARG A 504 -9.14 -19.74 8.68
C ARG A 504 -10.25 -19.87 7.63
N ARG A 505 -11.46 -19.35 7.89
CA ARG A 505 -12.63 -19.45 6.99
C ARG A 505 -12.47 -18.60 5.72
N TYR A 506 -12.00 -17.37 5.86
CA TYR A 506 -12.03 -16.36 4.78
C TYR A 506 -10.67 -16.04 4.16
N GLY A 507 -9.55 -16.42 4.80
CA GLY A 507 -8.20 -16.15 4.28
C GLY A 507 -8.02 -14.67 3.90
N ASN A 508 -7.31 -14.36 2.82
CA ASN A 508 -7.09 -12.97 2.43
C ASN A 508 -8.35 -12.24 1.90
N ARG A 509 -9.51 -12.91 1.81
CA ARG A 509 -10.79 -12.34 1.39
C ARG A 509 -11.57 -11.74 2.57
N ARG A 510 -10.86 -11.01 3.42
CA ARG A 510 -11.41 -10.20 4.51
C ARG A 510 -11.11 -8.75 4.17
N TYR A 511 -12.15 -7.93 4.11
CA TYR A 511 -12.06 -6.56 3.62
C TYR A 511 -12.63 -5.62 4.69
N PHE A 512 -11.83 -4.63 5.08
CA PHE A 512 -12.23 -3.61 6.05
C PHE A 512 -12.30 -2.25 5.36
N VAL A 513 -13.49 -1.69 5.26
CA VAL A 513 -13.79 -0.46 4.51
C VAL A 513 -14.24 0.61 5.49
N ARG A 514 -13.49 1.72 5.54
CA ARG A 514 -13.87 2.90 6.33
C ARG A 514 -14.70 3.84 5.47
N LEU A 515 -15.87 4.25 5.98
CA LEU A 515 -16.83 5.07 5.25
C LEU A 515 -16.88 6.52 5.73
N ASP A 516 -15.80 6.99 6.39
CA ASP A 516 -15.69 8.34 6.98
C ASP A 516 -16.03 9.52 6.05
N GLY A 517 -15.97 9.32 4.72
CA GLY A 517 -16.32 10.31 3.70
C GLY A 517 -17.18 9.75 2.56
N ALA A 518 -17.75 8.56 2.71
CA ALA A 518 -18.67 8.02 1.71
C ALA A 518 -20.06 8.56 2.00
N THR A 519 -20.57 9.49 1.19
CA THR A 519 -21.87 10.16 1.40
C THR A 519 -22.96 9.71 0.41
N SER A 520 -22.66 8.77 -0.50
CA SER A 520 -23.63 8.21 -1.44
C SER A 520 -23.39 6.72 -1.69
N ARG A 521 -24.39 6.03 -2.26
CA ARG A 521 -24.26 4.66 -2.77
C ARG A 521 -22.99 4.44 -3.60
N GLU A 522 -22.71 5.33 -4.56
CA GLU A 522 -21.58 5.19 -5.47
C GLU A 522 -20.24 5.31 -4.72
N LEU A 523 -20.16 6.18 -3.72
CA LEU A 523 -18.95 6.32 -2.90
C LEU A 523 -18.70 5.09 -2.03
N VAL A 524 -19.76 4.45 -1.51
CA VAL A 524 -19.64 3.17 -0.81
C VAL A 524 -19.12 2.10 -1.77
N VAL A 525 -19.67 2.01 -2.99
CA VAL A 525 -19.20 1.07 -4.01
C VAL A 525 -17.74 1.33 -4.38
N SER A 526 -17.34 2.59 -4.58
CA SER A 526 -15.96 2.96 -4.87
C SER A 526 -15.01 2.62 -3.71
N ALA A 527 -15.41 2.87 -2.47
CA ALA A 527 -14.61 2.52 -1.29
C ALA A 527 -14.40 1.01 -1.17
N VAL A 528 -15.44 0.22 -1.46
CA VAL A 528 -15.35 -1.25 -1.51
C VAL A 528 -14.46 -1.70 -2.67
N ALA A 529 -14.64 -1.13 -3.87
CA ALA A 529 -13.84 -1.45 -5.06
C ALA A 529 -12.35 -1.19 -4.83
N ALA A 530 -12.00 -0.07 -4.19
CA ALA A 530 -10.63 0.28 -3.86
C ALA A 530 -9.96 -0.76 -2.95
N VAL A 531 -10.68 -1.25 -1.92
CA VAL A 531 -10.17 -2.29 -1.02
C VAL A 531 -10.10 -3.66 -1.70
N LEU A 532 -10.97 -3.92 -2.66
CA LEU A 532 -10.93 -5.12 -3.52
C LEU A 532 -9.84 -5.06 -4.61
N GLY A 533 -9.18 -3.91 -4.79
CA GLY A 533 -8.19 -3.70 -5.84
C GLY A 533 -8.78 -3.60 -7.25
N ILE A 534 -10.08 -3.32 -7.38
CA ILE A 534 -10.79 -3.20 -8.65
C ILE A 534 -10.59 -1.79 -9.21
N GLY A 535 -10.09 -1.71 -10.45
CA GLY A 535 -9.89 -0.46 -11.17
C GLY A 535 -11.20 0.20 -11.63
N SER A 536 -11.09 1.36 -12.26
CA SER A 536 -12.25 2.05 -12.85
C SER A 536 -12.81 1.24 -14.03
N GLU A 537 -13.94 0.57 -13.81
CA GLU A 537 -14.70 -0.14 -14.84
C GLU A 537 -16.04 0.55 -15.12
N PRO A 538 -16.57 0.52 -16.37
CA PRO A 538 -17.85 1.13 -16.73
C PRO A 538 -19.03 0.65 -15.87
N GLN A 539 -18.93 -0.57 -15.32
CA GLN A 539 -19.91 -1.18 -14.43
C GLN A 539 -19.27 -1.58 -13.09
N LEU A 540 -18.66 -0.62 -12.39
CA LEU A 540 -17.92 -0.84 -11.14
C LEU A 540 -18.64 -1.71 -10.11
N TRP A 541 -19.95 -1.50 -9.93
CA TRP A 541 -20.75 -2.31 -9.00
C TRP A 541 -20.84 -3.79 -9.43
N HIS A 542 -20.98 -4.08 -10.72
CA HIS A 542 -20.99 -5.46 -11.21
C HIS A 542 -19.65 -6.16 -10.97
N ALA A 543 -18.54 -5.45 -11.18
CA ALA A 543 -17.19 -5.97 -10.89
C ALA A 543 -17.01 -6.26 -9.40
N VAL A 544 -17.42 -5.33 -8.52
CA VAL A 544 -17.41 -5.52 -7.06
C VAL A 544 -18.24 -6.74 -6.66
N LYS A 545 -19.47 -6.83 -7.17
CA LYS A 545 -20.38 -7.95 -6.87
C LYS A 545 -19.81 -9.29 -7.34
N HIS A 546 -19.30 -9.35 -8.56
CA HIS A 546 -18.69 -10.55 -9.11
C HIS A 546 -17.45 -10.98 -8.31
N SER A 547 -16.59 -10.02 -7.95
CA SER A 547 -15.40 -10.28 -7.11
C SER A 547 -15.78 -10.86 -5.75
N LEU A 548 -16.80 -10.31 -5.09
CA LEU A 548 -17.32 -10.81 -3.81
C LEU A 548 -18.00 -12.18 -3.94
N GLN A 549 -18.66 -12.46 -5.07
CA GLN A 549 -19.32 -13.75 -5.35
C GLN A 549 -18.35 -14.90 -5.65
N ALA A 550 -17.13 -14.61 -6.10
CA ALA A 550 -16.17 -15.63 -6.55
C ALA A 550 -15.83 -16.70 -5.49
N ALA A 551 -15.83 -16.32 -4.21
CA ALA A 551 -15.60 -17.20 -3.07
C ALA A 551 -16.05 -16.51 -1.76
N PRO A 552 -16.31 -17.27 -0.67
CA PRO A 552 -16.70 -16.70 0.62
C PRO A 552 -15.78 -15.56 1.05
N ALA A 553 -16.38 -14.47 1.53
CA ALA A 553 -15.65 -13.26 1.93
C ALA A 553 -16.28 -12.62 3.18
N LEU A 554 -15.47 -11.88 3.93
CA LEU A 554 -15.93 -11.00 5.00
C LEU A 554 -15.77 -9.55 4.55
N LEU A 555 -16.85 -8.77 4.62
CA LEU A 555 -16.85 -7.33 4.37
C LEU A 555 -17.30 -6.58 5.62
N VAL A 556 -16.39 -5.79 6.19
CA VAL A 556 -16.66 -4.92 7.33
C VAL A 556 -16.76 -3.47 6.85
N LEU A 557 -17.91 -2.85 7.06
CA LEU A 557 -18.22 -1.45 6.75
C LEU A 557 -18.22 -0.63 8.05
N ASP A 558 -17.16 0.15 8.28
CA ASP A 558 -17.00 0.96 9.49
C ASP A 558 -17.49 2.40 9.26
N ASN A 559 -18.18 2.98 10.24
CA ASN A 559 -18.84 4.29 10.17
C ASN A 559 -19.93 4.37 9.08
N LEU A 560 -20.77 3.34 8.99
CA LEU A 560 -21.85 3.24 8.01
C LEU A 560 -22.93 4.32 8.19
N GLU A 561 -22.97 4.99 9.35
CA GLU A 561 -23.86 6.15 9.57
C GLU A 561 -23.62 7.29 8.57
N THR A 562 -22.38 7.50 8.10
CA THR A 562 -22.05 8.62 7.20
C THR A 562 -22.80 8.52 5.87
N PRO A 563 -22.69 7.44 5.08
CA PRO A 563 -23.47 7.31 3.85
C PRO A 563 -24.96 7.16 4.11
N TRP A 564 -25.33 6.52 5.23
CA TRP A 564 -26.74 6.24 5.52
C TRP A 564 -27.55 7.49 5.89
N HIS A 565 -26.94 8.47 6.57
CA HIS A 565 -27.60 9.74 6.87
C HIS A 565 -27.75 10.65 5.65
N GLU A 566 -26.77 10.61 4.74
CA GLU A 566 -26.75 11.47 3.54
C GLU A 566 -27.59 10.89 2.37
N ASP A 567 -27.54 9.56 2.16
CA ASP A 567 -28.26 8.83 1.11
C ASP A 567 -28.91 7.57 1.68
N ARG A 568 -29.99 7.75 2.45
CA ARG A 568 -30.70 6.65 3.10
C ARG A 568 -31.20 5.60 2.11
N PRO A 569 -31.94 5.95 1.03
CA PRO A 569 -32.49 4.97 0.11
C PRO A 569 -31.40 4.24 -0.71
N GLY A 570 -30.38 4.97 -1.19
CA GLY A 570 -29.31 4.38 -1.98
C GLY A 570 -28.41 3.46 -1.17
N THR A 571 -28.09 3.85 0.07
CA THR A 571 -27.29 3.04 1.00
C THR A 571 -28.03 1.77 1.41
N GLU A 572 -29.31 1.85 1.77
CA GLU A 572 -30.11 0.66 2.12
C GLU A 572 -30.30 -0.29 0.94
N ALA A 573 -30.50 0.24 -0.27
CA ALA A 573 -30.56 -0.58 -1.49
C ALA A 573 -29.23 -1.32 -1.74
N LEU A 574 -28.09 -0.65 -1.57
CA LEU A 574 -26.78 -1.28 -1.73
C LEU A 574 -26.52 -2.36 -0.67
N LEU A 575 -26.86 -2.09 0.60
CA LEU A 575 -26.73 -3.07 1.69
C LEU A 575 -27.62 -4.29 1.45
N ALA A 576 -28.82 -4.10 0.88
CA ALA A 576 -29.69 -5.20 0.50
C ALA A 576 -29.08 -6.06 -0.62
N GLU A 577 -28.45 -5.44 -1.62
CA GLU A 577 -27.77 -6.16 -2.70
C GLU A 577 -26.52 -6.89 -2.21
N LEU A 578 -25.73 -6.28 -1.31
CA LEU A 578 -24.59 -6.93 -0.65
C LEU A 578 -25.06 -8.10 0.22
N GLY A 579 -26.11 -7.90 1.02
CA GLY A 579 -26.69 -8.94 1.87
C GLY A 579 -27.29 -10.12 1.10
N ALA A 580 -27.55 -9.97 -0.20
CA ALA A 580 -28.00 -11.03 -1.08
C ALA A 580 -26.85 -11.83 -1.74
N VAL A 581 -25.58 -11.44 -1.55
CA VAL A 581 -24.42 -12.16 -2.09
C VAL A 581 -24.19 -13.45 -1.28
N ALA A 582 -24.29 -14.59 -1.96
CA ALA A 582 -24.09 -15.90 -1.33
C ALA A 582 -22.65 -16.03 -0.76
N GLY A 583 -22.54 -16.45 0.50
CA GLY A 583 -21.25 -16.64 1.18
C GLY A 583 -20.56 -15.36 1.66
N LEU A 584 -21.17 -14.19 1.52
CA LEU A 584 -20.65 -12.92 2.03
C LEU A 584 -21.09 -12.68 3.48
N ALA A 585 -20.15 -12.63 4.41
CA ALA A 585 -20.40 -12.11 5.75
C ALA A 585 -20.31 -10.58 5.73
N LEU A 586 -21.44 -9.89 5.95
CA LEU A 586 -21.52 -8.43 5.97
C LEU A 586 -21.66 -7.92 7.40
N VAL A 587 -20.70 -7.10 7.85
CA VAL A 587 -20.72 -6.46 9.18
C VAL A 587 -20.69 -4.95 9.02
N GLY A 588 -21.62 -4.23 9.64
CA GLY A 588 -21.66 -2.76 9.63
C GLY A 588 -21.56 -2.17 11.02
N SER A 589 -20.77 -1.11 11.24
CA SER A 589 -20.79 -0.33 12.48
C SER A 589 -21.58 0.97 12.29
N VAL A 590 -22.50 1.28 13.21
CA VAL A 590 -23.39 2.45 13.12
C VAL A 590 -23.45 3.18 14.46
N ARG A 591 -23.49 4.52 14.45
CA ARG A 591 -23.72 5.35 15.64
C ARG A 591 -25.20 5.50 15.97
N GLY A 592 -25.51 5.48 17.27
CA GLY A 592 -26.86 5.70 17.77
C GLY A 592 -27.67 4.42 17.94
N GLY A 593 -28.96 4.58 18.27
CA GLY A 593 -29.92 3.48 18.43
C GLY A 593 -30.68 3.10 17.15
N GLU A 594 -30.59 3.94 16.11
CA GLU A 594 -31.19 3.63 14.80
C GLU A 594 -30.20 2.85 13.91
N ARG A 595 -30.74 2.10 12.94
CA ARG A 595 -29.94 1.28 12.01
C ARG A 595 -30.53 1.24 10.59
N PRO A 596 -29.69 1.07 9.55
CA PRO A 596 -30.16 0.86 8.19
C PRO A 596 -31.01 -0.41 8.10
N TYR A 597 -32.08 -0.33 7.31
CA TYR A 597 -32.85 -1.52 6.98
C TYR A 597 -32.09 -2.40 5.99
N VAL A 598 -31.77 -3.62 6.40
CA VAL A 598 -31.15 -4.63 5.53
C VAL A 598 -31.98 -5.91 5.59
N PRO A 599 -32.49 -6.42 4.46
CA PRO A 599 -33.25 -7.67 4.41
C PRO A 599 -32.48 -8.84 5.04
N ARG A 600 -33.18 -9.69 5.78
CA ARG A 600 -32.61 -10.87 6.47
C ARG A 600 -31.50 -10.56 7.49
N SER A 601 -31.35 -9.31 7.93
CA SER A 601 -30.37 -8.95 8.96
C SER A 601 -30.68 -9.62 10.31
N ARG A 602 -29.61 -9.87 11.06
CA ARG A 602 -29.71 -10.35 12.46
C ARG A 602 -30.09 -9.22 13.41
N PRO A 603 -30.52 -9.54 14.65
CA PRO A 603 -30.58 -8.56 15.73
C PRO A 603 -29.22 -7.86 15.87
N PRO A 604 -29.19 -6.54 16.13
CA PRO A 604 -27.94 -5.82 16.20
C PRO A 604 -27.17 -6.23 17.45
N ILE A 605 -25.84 -6.15 17.37
CA ILE A 605 -24.95 -6.31 18.52
C ILE A 605 -24.75 -4.92 19.13
N GLU A 606 -25.39 -4.68 20.26
CA GLU A 606 -25.22 -3.43 21.00
C GLU A 606 -23.95 -3.49 21.86
N VAL A 607 -23.04 -2.55 21.62
CA VAL A 607 -21.82 -2.41 22.41
C VAL A 607 -22.15 -1.67 23.69
N THR A 608 -22.08 -2.37 24.82
CA THR A 608 -22.37 -1.86 26.16
C THR A 608 -21.22 -1.02 26.71
N ARG A 609 -21.30 -0.52 27.94
CA ARG A 609 -20.15 0.11 28.63
C ARG A 609 -19.20 -0.94 29.21
N LEU A 610 -17.97 -0.56 29.56
CA LEU A 610 -17.05 -1.47 30.25
C LEU A 610 -17.46 -1.64 31.71
N ASP A 611 -17.27 -2.84 32.25
CA ASP A 611 -17.33 -3.07 33.69
C ASP A 611 -16.09 -2.45 34.39
N ASP A 612 -16.18 -2.28 35.71
CA ASP A 612 -15.14 -1.62 36.51
C ASP A 612 -13.77 -2.30 36.35
N LYS A 613 -13.75 -3.63 36.27
CA LYS A 613 -12.52 -4.41 36.10
C LYS A 613 -11.86 -4.13 34.74
N SER A 614 -12.64 -4.16 33.67
CA SER A 614 -12.16 -3.93 32.31
C SER A 614 -11.79 -2.46 32.09
N ALA A 615 -12.49 -1.53 32.74
CA ALA A 615 -12.15 -0.11 32.77
C ALA A 615 -10.80 0.12 33.47
N LEU A 616 -10.58 -0.53 34.62
CA LEU A 616 -9.30 -0.50 35.34
C LEU A 616 -8.16 -1.12 34.52
N ASP A 617 -8.39 -2.29 33.92
CA ASP A 617 -7.40 -2.96 33.07
C ASP A 617 -7.03 -2.10 31.86
N LEU A 618 -8.01 -1.47 31.20
CA LEU A 618 -7.79 -0.53 30.10
C LEU A 618 -7.01 0.72 30.55
N PHE A 619 -7.31 1.27 31.72
CA PHE A 619 -6.60 2.44 32.24
C PHE A 619 -5.14 2.10 32.53
N CYS A 620 -4.89 1.02 33.28
CA CYS A 620 -3.56 0.58 33.66
C CYS A 620 -2.73 0.05 32.48
N SER A 621 -3.36 -0.40 31.39
CA SER A 621 -2.62 -0.77 30.17
C SER A 621 -1.97 0.43 29.50
N ILE A 622 -2.45 1.65 29.77
CA ILE A 622 -1.91 2.91 29.23
C ILE A 622 -1.09 3.63 30.32
N ALA A 623 -1.70 3.89 31.48
CA ALA A 623 -1.03 4.50 32.64
C ALA A 623 -0.35 3.42 33.49
N SER A 624 0.77 2.89 33.00
CA SER A 624 1.52 1.83 33.68
C SER A 624 2.07 2.21 35.05
N ASN A 625 2.19 3.51 35.33
CA ASN A 625 2.61 4.08 36.60
C ASN A 625 1.49 4.20 37.65
N ALA A 626 0.23 3.96 37.28
CA ALA A 626 -0.91 4.09 38.19
C ALA A 626 -1.02 2.87 39.11
N ASP A 627 -1.19 3.11 40.42
CA ASP A 627 -1.45 2.06 41.40
C ASP A 627 -2.90 1.59 41.29
N ARG A 628 -3.09 0.30 41.02
CA ARG A 628 -4.41 -0.34 40.93
C ARG A 628 -5.22 -0.29 42.21
N THR A 629 -4.57 -0.07 43.36
CA THR A 629 -5.19 -0.04 44.68
C THR A 629 -5.55 1.37 45.15
N GLU A 630 -5.25 2.40 44.35
CA GLU A 630 -5.46 3.80 44.72
C GLU A 630 -6.96 4.17 44.69
N PRO A 631 -7.57 4.63 45.81
CA PRO A 631 -9.00 4.96 45.87
C PRO A 631 -9.42 6.10 44.92
N LEU A 632 -8.47 6.97 44.59
CA LEU A 632 -8.69 8.08 43.66
C LEU A 632 -8.93 7.58 42.24
N LEU A 633 -8.26 6.49 41.84
CA LEU A 633 -8.42 5.87 40.52
C LEU A 633 -9.82 5.30 40.36
N GLU A 634 -10.31 4.60 41.37
CA GLU A 634 -11.66 4.06 41.40
C GLU A 634 -12.71 5.18 41.28
N SER A 635 -12.50 6.29 42.00
CA SER A 635 -13.37 7.47 41.93
C SER A 635 -13.36 8.11 40.53
N LEU A 636 -12.19 8.25 39.92
CA LEU A 636 -12.04 8.82 38.56
C LEU A 636 -12.71 7.95 37.49
N LEU A 637 -12.57 6.61 37.59
CA LEU A 637 -13.17 5.67 36.64
C LEU A 637 -14.70 5.60 36.75
N ARG A 638 -15.25 5.64 37.95
CA ARG A 638 -16.72 5.69 38.16
C ARG A 638 -17.35 6.89 37.46
N GLU A 639 -16.68 8.04 37.49
CA GLU A 639 -17.15 9.26 36.81
C GLU A 639 -17.08 9.18 35.27
N GLN A 640 -16.33 8.22 34.71
CA GLN A 640 -16.33 7.99 33.26
C GLN A 640 -17.46 7.08 32.79
N ASP A 641 -18.17 6.44 33.73
CA ASP A 641 -19.33 5.58 33.47
C ASP A 641 -18.99 4.55 32.38
N GLY A 642 -17.82 3.89 32.50
CA GLY A 642 -17.39 2.78 31.63
C GLY A 642 -17.12 3.12 30.15
N LEU A 643 -17.00 4.40 29.75
CA LEU A 643 -16.78 4.78 28.35
C LEU A 643 -15.28 4.65 27.95
N PRO A 644 -14.92 3.72 27.03
CA PRO A 644 -13.51 3.42 26.74
C PRO A 644 -12.68 4.61 26.25
N LEU A 645 -13.22 5.45 25.37
CA LEU A 645 -12.46 6.58 24.84
C LEU A 645 -12.15 7.62 25.93
N ALA A 646 -13.10 7.90 26.83
CA ALA A 646 -12.88 8.81 27.96
C ALA A 646 -11.83 8.25 28.92
N ILE A 647 -11.91 6.95 29.24
CA ILE A 647 -10.92 6.24 30.07
C ILE A 647 -9.53 6.33 29.43
N LYS A 648 -9.40 6.07 28.13
CA LYS A 648 -8.11 6.17 27.41
C LYS A 648 -7.50 7.57 27.50
N LEU A 649 -8.31 8.61 27.24
CA LEU A 649 -7.85 10.00 27.29
C LEU A 649 -7.33 10.38 28.69
N LEU A 650 -8.03 9.97 29.73
CA LEU A 650 -7.59 10.20 31.11
C LEU A 650 -6.39 9.36 31.51
N ALA A 651 -6.28 8.13 31.01
CA ALA A 651 -5.09 7.31 31.23
C ALA A 651 -3.85 7.97 30.60
N PHE A 652 -3.95 8.48 29.36
CA PHE A 652 -2.86 9.26 28.74
C PHE A 652 -2.54 10.55 29.51
N ALA A 653 -3.55 11.22 30.07
CA ALA A 653 -3.36 12.41 30.90
C ALA A 653 -2.66 12.07 32.23
N ALA A 654 -3.09 10.99 32.90
CA ALA A 654 -2.52 10.50 34.16
C ALA A 654 -1.12 9.90 34.01
N GLU A 655 -0.80 9.26 32.88
CA GLU A 655 0.58 8.88 32.56
C GLU A 655 1.47 10.12 32.42
N GLY A 656 0.88 11.25 32.03
CA GLY A 656 1.56 12.53 31.83
C GLY A 656 1.63 13.49 32.98
N ALA A 657 0.89 13.22 34.04
CA ALA A 657 0.86 13.99 35.26
C ALA A 657 0.87 13.00 36.44
N SER A 658 0.49 13.45 37.64
CA SER A 658 0.09 12.52 38.70
C SER A 658 -1.42 12.32 38.65
N LEU A 659 -1.92 11.24 39.24
CA LEU A 659 -3.35 10.98 39.32
C LEU A 659 -4.09 12.08 40.08
N GLU A 660 -3.48 12.68 41.12
CA GLU A 660 -4.09 13.79 41.86
C GLU A 660 -4.25 15.04 41.00
N ASN A 661 -3.23 15.36 40.19
CA ASN A 661 -3.28 16.50 39.28
C ASN A 661 -4.32 16.30 38.18
N THR A 662 -4.41 15.10 37.60
CA THR A 662 -5.44 14.76 36.60
C THR A 662 -6.84 14.87 37.20
N TRP A 663 -7.05 14.39 38.44
CA TRP A 663 -8.32 14.51 39.14
C TRP A 663 -8.69 15.97 39.44
N ALA A 664 -7.75 16.78 39.91
CA ALA A 664 -7.98 18.20 40.19
C ALA A 664 -8.36 18.98 38.92
N LEU A 665 -7.64 18.73 37.82
CA LEU A 665 -7.95 19.34 36.53
C LEU A 665 -9.32 18.88 36.02
N TRP A 666 -9.62 17.59 36.12
CA TRP A 666 -10.93 17.04 35.72
C TRP A 666 -12.09 17.69 36.48
N ARG A 667 -11.98 17.87 37.80
CA ARG A 667 -13.00 18.55 38.61
C ARG A 667 -13.18 20.02 38.20
N THR A 668 -12.07 20.70 37.93
CA THR A 668 -12.08 22.11 37.49
C THR A 668 -12.80 22.25 36.15
N GLU A 669 -12.48 21.39 35.19
CA GLU A 669 -13.10 21.41 33.86
C GLU A 669 -14.57 21.00 33.90
N ARG A 670 -14.92 20.00 34.73
CA ARG A 670 -16.32 19.63 34.98
C ARG A 670 -17.11 20.83 35.53
N ALA A 671 -16.57 21.57 36.50
CA ALA A 671 -17.21 22.76 37.04
C ALA A 671 -17.37 23.87 35.99
N ALA A 672 -16.32 24.15 35.21
CA ALA A 672 -16.33 25.17 34.16
C ALA A 672 -17.35 24.89 33.03
N LEU A 673 -17.67 23.62 32.78
CA LEU A 673 -18.69 23.22 31.80
C LEU A 673 -20.12 23.50 32.27
N TYR A 674 -20.37 23.59 33.59
CA TYR A 674 -21.68 23.97 34.15
C TYR A 674 -21.99 25.47 34.02
N GLU A 675 -20.99 26.34 33.88
CA GLU A 675 -21.17 27.80 33.90
C GLU A 675 -21.40 28.46 32.52
N ARG A 676 -21.27 27.72 31.39
CA ARG A 676 -21.45 28.28 30.03
C ARG A 676 -22.92 28.22 29.58
N PRO A 677 -23.53 29.18 28.84
CA PRO A 677 -24.91 29.09 28.31
C PRO A 677 -25.02 28.47 26.88
N GLY A 678 -26.05 27.63 26.60
CA GLY A 678 -26.35 26.99 25.30
C GLY A 678 -25.63 25.65 24.91
N GLY A 679 -26.38 24.56 24.67
CA GLY A 679 -25.94 23.33 23.94
C GLY A 679 -26.20 21.99 24.65
N SER A 680 -26.84 21.01 24.01
CA SER A 680 -27.33 19.75 24.62
C SER A 680 -26.27 18.66 24.93
N ASP A 681 -25.00 18.85 24.58
CA ASP A 681 -23.89 17.90 24.83
C ASP A 681 -23.19 18.09 26.19
N ARG A 682 -23.78 18.88 27.10
CA ARG A 682 -23.18 19.35 28.37
C ARG A 682 -22.90 18.28 29.43
N GLU A 683 -23.32 17.05 29.20
CA GLU A 683 -23.38 16.00 30.25
C GLU A 683 -22.39 14.85 30.02
N SER A 684 -21.59 14.85 28.95
CA SER A 684 -20.74 13.69 28.63
C SER A 684 -19.38 13.72 29.35
N SER A 685 -19.06 12.64 30.07
CA SER A 685 -17.74 12.38 30.66
C SER A 685 -16.60 12.45 29.62
N LEU A 686 -16.92 12.19 28.36
CA LEU A 686 -16.03 12.34 27.21
C LEU A 686 -15.59 13.78 26.97
N SER A 687 -16.52 14.74 26.99
CA SER A 687 -16.21 16.16 26.77
C SER A 687 -15.26 16.71 27.84
N VAL A 688 -15.47 16.33 29.11
CA VAL A 688 -14.56 16.70 30.21
C VAL A 688 -13.18 16.08 30.00
N SER A 689 -13.12 14.79 29.66
CA SER A 689 -11.86 14.07 29.43
C SER A 689 -11.07 14.65 28.25
N LEU A 690 -11.75 15.08 27.18
CA LEU A 690 -11.13 15.79 26.06
C LEU A 690 -10.50 17.11 26.50
N GLU A 691 -11.23 17.92 27.29
CA GLU A 691 -10.71 19.20 27.80
C GLU A 691 -9.50 19.00 28.72
N VAL A 692 -9.52 17.96 29.56
CA VAL A 692 -8.38 17.58 30.40
C VAL A 692 -7.15 17.24 29.54
N SER A 693 -7.31 16.44 28.48
CA SER A 693 -6.19 16.14 27.57
C SER A 693 -5.69 17.37 26.80
N ILE A 694 -6.57 18.29 26.40
CA ILE A 694 -6.21 19.50 25.62
C ILE A 694 -5.56 20.58 26.50
N LYS A 695 -5.99 20.73 27.76
CA LYS A 695 -5.44 21.71 28.72
C LYS A 695 -4.36 21.11 29.61
N GLY A 696 -4.11 19.81 29.50
CA GLY A 696 -3.13 19.09 30.30
C GLY A 696 -1.70 19.62 30.11
N PRO A 697 -0.82 19.36 31.09
CA PRO A 697 0.53 19.93 31.14
C PRO A 697 1.45 19.46 30.01
N ARG A 698 1.17 18.30 29.39
CA ARG A 698 1.91 17.79 28.23
C ARG A 698 1.62 18.57 26.93
N MET A 699 0.55 19.35 26.89
CA MET A 699 0.07 19.98 25.65
C MET A 699 0.79 21.30 25.37
N THR A 700 1.46 21.40 24.21
CA THR A 700 2.15 22.62 23.76
C THR A 700 1.25 23.49 22.86
N ASP A 701 1.62 24.75 22.65
CA ASP A 701 0.87 25.66 21.77
C ASP A 701 0.91 25.20 20.31
N GLU A 702 2.04 24.67 19.85
CA GLU A 702 2.21 24.06 18.53
C GLU A 702 1.28 22.85 18.37
N SER A 703 1.17 22.04 19.42
CA SER A 703 0.30 20.88 19.45
C SER A 703 -1.17 21.28 19.38
N ARG A 704 -1.56 22.40 20.03
CA ARG A 704 -2.93 22.93 19.96
C ARG A 704 -3.24 23.48 18.57
N ARG A 705 -2.30 24.19 17.95
CA ARG A 705 -2.42 24.68 16.57
C ARG A 705 -2.59 23.52 15.59
N LEU A 706 -1.76 22.49 15.69
CA LEU A 706 -1.87 21.28 14.86
C LEU A 706 -3.17 20.51 15.14
N LEU A 707 -3.64 20.44 16.39
CA LEU A 707 -4.92 19.81 16.74
C LEU A 707 -6.08 20.46 15.97
N SER A 708 -6.13 21.79 15.95
CA SER A 708 -7.17 22.54 15.24
C SER A 708 -7.10 22.34 13.73
N LEU A 709 -5.91 22.22 13.14
CA LEU A 709 -5.75 21.91 11.71
C LEU A 709 -6.17 20.48 11.39
N LEU A 710 -5.76 19.50 12.18
CA LEU A 710 -6.18 18.10 11.98
C LEU A 710 -7.69 17.93 12.13
N ALA A 711 -8.35 18.81 12.89
CA ALA A 711 -9.79 18.78 13.02
C ALA A 711 -10.54 19.20 11.73
N THR A 712 -9.91 19.92 10.81
CA THR A 712 -10.49 20.24 9.49
C THR A 712 -10.21 19.16 8.44
N LEU A 713 -9.24 18.27 8.69
CA LEU A 713 -8.80 17.24 7.74
C LEU A 713 -9.44 15.87 8.03
N PRO A 714 -10.50 15.45 7.32
CA PRO A 714 -11.19 14.19 7.59
C PRO A 714 -10.30 12.96 7.40
N GLY A 715 -9.36 13.01 6.43
CA GLY A 715 -8.40 11.95 6.14
C GLY A 715 -7.19 11.92 7.08
N GLY A 716 -7.03 12.93 7.95
CA GLY A 716 -5.79 13.22 8.67
C GLY A 716 -4.75 13.91 7.78
N ALA A 717 -3.55 14.13 8.31
CA ALA A 717 -2.44 14.72 7.58
C ALA A 717 -1.35 13.69 7.31
N ALA A 718 -0.77 13.69 6.12
CA ALA A 718 0.41 12.90 5.83
C ALA A 718 1.62 13.48 6.57
N GLN A 719 2.52 12.61 7.08
CA GLN A 719 3.66 13.08 7.89
C GLN A 719 4.57 14.06 7.13
N TRP A 720 4.79 13.81 5.84
CA TRP A 720 5.61 14.67 4.98
C TRP A 720 5.00 16.05 4.69
N ASP A 721 3.68 16.21 4.85
CA ASP A 721 2.99 17.49 4.70
C ASP A 721 2.97 18.31 6.02
N LEU A 722 3.30 17.69 7.15
CA LEU A 722 3.20 18.35 8.46
C LEU A 722 4.08 19.60 8.56
N ASP A 723 5.33 19.53 8.09
CA ASP A 723 6.24 20.69 8.08
C ASP A 723 5.74 21.81 7.15
N ARG A 724 4.92 21.50 6.13
CA ARG A 724 4.28 22.52 5.28
C ARG A 724 3.17 23.25 6.03
N PHE A 725 2.43 22.56 6.89
CA PHE A 725 1.34 23.14 7.68
C PHE A 725 1.87 23.93 8.89
N LEU A 726 2.89 23.41 9.57
CA LEU A 726 3.49 24.02 10.76
C LEU A 726 5.04 23.93 10.73
N PRO A 727 5.72 24.84 10.01
CA PRO A 727 7.16 24.76 9.76
C PRO A 727 8.02 24.60 11.02
N GLY A 728 8.89 23.59 11.02
CA GLY A 728 9.94 23.37 12.02
C GLY A 728 9.47 22.83 13.38
N MET A 729 8.16 22.59 13.58
CA MET A 729 7.60 22.16 14.87
C MET A 729 6.50 21.10 14.75
N ALA A 730 6.01 20.82 13.53
CA ALA A 730 4.84 19.96 13.31
C ALA A 730 5.04 18.52 13.77
N HIS A 731 6.23 17.98 13.59
CA HIS A 731 6.54 16.60 13.93
C HIS A 731 6.55 16.37 15.46
N GLY A 732 7.14 17.28 16.23
CA GLY A 732 7.07 17.26 17.69
C GLY A 732 5.62 17.43 18.18
N ALA A 733 4.88 18.37 17.59
CA ALA A 733 3.46 18.58 17.88
C ALA A 733 2.61 17.31 17.63
N ALA A 734 2.85 16.63 16.50
CA ALA A 734 2.16 15.38 16.15
C ALA A 734 2.44 14.26 17.16
N GLN A 735 3.68 14.15 17.64
CA GLN A 735 4.04 13.19 18.69
C GLN A 735 3.37 13.51 20.03
N VAL A 736 3.29 14.79 20.41
CA VAL A 736 2.58 15.21 21.62
C VAL A 736 1.09 14.83 21.52
N LEU A 737 0.45 15.11 20.39
CA LEU A 737 -0.95 14.74 20.13
C LEU A 737 -1.21 13.24 20.25
N ALA A 738 -0.29 12.41 19.75
CA ALA A 738 -0.35 10.97 19.92
C ALA A 738 -0.19 10.55 21.38
N LYS A 739 0.74 11.18 22.11
CA LYS A 739 1.03 10.90 23.53
C LYS A 739 -0.06 11.34 24.50
N VAL A 740 -0.91 12.30 24.12
CA VAL A 740 -2.09 12.69 24.91
C VAL A 740 -3.38 12.00 24.45
N GLY A 741 -3.30 11.08 23.49
CA GLY A 741 -4.43 10.29 22.99
C GLY A 741 -5.42 11.06 22.10
N LEU A 742 -5.08 12.30 21.69
CA LEU A 742 -5.94 13.13 20.84
C LEU A 742 -5.80 12.80 19.34
N ALA A 743 -4.67 12.22 18.94
CA ALA A 743 -4.43 11.74 17.59
C ALA A 743 -3.68 10.40 17.63
N PHE A 744 -3.51 9.75 16.49
CA PHE A 744 -2.70 8.53 16.38
C PHE A 744 -2.07 8.43 14.99
N PHE A 745 -0.95 7.71 14.90
CA PHE A 745 -0.31 7.43 13.63
C PHE A 745 -0.85 6.14 13.00
N GLU A 746 -1.18 6.20 11.72
CA GLU A 746 -1.65 5.07 10.94
C GLU A 746 -1.20 5.24 9.49
N GLN A 747 -0.49 4.26 8.94
CA GLN A 747 -0.05 4.24 7.53
C GLN A 747 0.67 5.53 7.09
N GLY A 748 1.59 6.04 7.90
CA GLY A 748 2.37 7.26 7.57
C GLY A 748 1.58 8.57 7.67
N ARG A 749 0.37 8.54 8.26
CA ARG A 749 -0.47 9.72 8.50
C ARG A 749 -0.74 9.89 9.99
N ILE A 750 -0.96 11.13 10.42
CA ILE A 750 -1.54 11.43 11.73
C ILE A 750 -3.04 11.63 11.57
N ARG A 751 -3.83 10.90 12.36
CA ARG A 751 -5.29 10.87 12.28
C ARG A 751 -5.92 11.20 13.62
N MET A 752 -7.15 11.69 13.55
CA MET A 752 -7.97 12.02 14.70
C MET A 752 -9.24 11.17 14.67
N LEU A 753 -9.65 10.66 15.84
CA LEU A 753 -10.94 9.99 15.93
C LEU A 753 -12.07 11.01 15.71
N ALA A 754 -13.12 10.61 15.00
CA ALA A 754 -14.22 11.50 14.64
C ALA A 754 -14.85 12.26 15.84
N PRO A 755 -15.06 11.66 17.04
CA PRO A 755 -15.59 12.40 18.19
C PRO A 755 -14.65 13.51 18.68
N ILE A 756 -13.34 13.27 18.65
CA ILE A 756 -12.32 14.26 19.03
C ILE A 756 -12.35 15.42 18.01
N ARG A 757 -12.39 15.07 16.72
CA ARG A 757 -12.45 16.01 15.62
C ARG A 757 -13.65 16.94 15.72
N GLU A 758 -14.82 16.39 15.97
CA GLU A 758 -16.07 17.15 16.10
C GLU A 758 -16.03 18.12 17.29
N HIS A 759 -15.56 17.67 18.45
CA HIS A 759 -15.40 18.50 19.64
C HIS A 759 -14.43 19.67 19.40
N VAL A 760 -13.28 19.41 18.78
CA VAL A 760 -12.28 20.45 18.46
C VAL A 760 -12.82 21.42 17.42
N ARG A 761 -13.46 20.94 16.35
CA ARG A 761 -14.00 21.78 15.27
C ARG A 761 -15.04 22.79 15.79
N ARG A 762 -15.88 22.40 16.74
CA ARG A 762 -16.89 23.28 17.36
C ARG A 762 -16.29 24.35 18.28
N SER A 763 -15.16 24.06 18.92
CA SER A 763 -14.63 24.88 20.02
C SER A 763 -13.36 25.67 19.69
N ARG A 764 -12.59 25.26 18.67
CA ARG A 764 -11.23 25.74 18.42
C ARG A 764 -10.91 25.79 16.90
N PRO A 765 -11.36 26.82 16.17
CA PRO A 765 -10.99 26.99 14.78
C PRO A 765 -9.47 27.22 14.61
N PRO A 766 -8.87 26.79 13.48
CA PRO A 766 -7.46 27.02 13.20
C PRO A 766 -7.14 28.50 12.99
N GLY A 767 -5.87 28.87 13.21
CA GLY A 767 -5.35 30.21 12.89
C GLY A 767 -5.39 30.50 11.38
N VAL A 768 -5.44 31.78 11.02
CA VAL A 768 -5.62 32.24 9.64
C VAL A 768 -4.44 31.82 8.75
N GLU A 769 -3.21 31.96 9.23
CA GLU A 769 -2.00 31.67 8.46
C GLU A 769 -1.86 30.17 8.17
N GLU A 770 -2.11 29.31 9.17
CA GLU A 770 -2.01 27.87 9.01
C GLU A 770 -3.15 27.31 8.17
N ARG A 771 -4.37 27.85 8.34
CA ARG A 771 -5.51 27.53 7.47
C ARG A 771 -5.16 27.80 6.02
N GLU A 772 -4.50 28.93 5.73
CA GLU A 772 -4.17 29.28 4.36
C GLU A 772 -3.07 28.39 3.75
N ARG A 773 -2.11 27.90 4.55
CA ARG A 773 -1.14 26.88 4.08
C ARG A 773 -1.83 25.57 3.70
N VAL A 774 -2.77 25.10 4.52
CA VAL A 774 -3.56 23.88 4.27
C VAL A 774 -4.43 24.06 3.01
N ARG A 775 -5.09 25.21 2.88
CA ARG A 775 -5.91 25.58 1.73
C ARG A 775 -5.11 25.64 0.44
N THR A 776 -3.99 26.36 0.43
CA THR A 776 -3.10 26.45 -0.73
C THR A 776 -2.61 25.07 -1.17
N HIS A 777 -2.25 24.19 -0.23
CA HIS A 777 -1.80 22.83 -0.52
C HIS A 777 -2.89 21.97 -1.16
N TYR A 778 -4.03 21.81 -0.49
CA TYR A 778 -5.05 20.85 -0.92
C TYR A 778 -5.90 21.36 -2.09
N LEU A 779 -6.22 22.66 -2.17
CA LEU A 779 -6.94 23.21 -3.33
C LEU A 779 -6.04 23.35 -4.57
N GLY A 780 -4.73 23.49 -4.38
CA GLY A 780 -3.75 23.51 -5.48
C GLY A 780 -3.50 22.14 -6.11
N MET A 781 -3.61 21.06 -5.32
CA MET A 781 -3.24 19.70 -5.74
C MET A 781 -4.02 19.21 -6.98
N PRO A 782 -5.36 19.35 -7.10
CA PRO A 782 -6.08 19.00 -8.32
C PRO A 782 -5.59 19.76 -9.56
N ARG A 783 -5.21 21.04 -9.40
CA ARG A 783 -4.74 21.87 -10.52
C ARG A 783 -3.34 21.46 -10.97
N GLU A 784 -2.44 21.16 -10.04
CA GLU A 784 -1.07 20.75 -10.33
C GLU A 784 -0.99 19.34 -10.95
N HIS A 785 -1.83 18.42 -10.45
CA HIS A 785 -1.74 17.00 -10.80
C HIS A 785 -2.80 16.55 -11.81
N GLY A 786 -3.94 17.24 -11.90
CA GLY A 786 -5.05 16.86 -12.79
C GLY A 786 -4.64 16.78 -14.26
N GLY A 787 -3.82 17.72 -14.74
CA GLY A 787 -3.32 17.73 -16.12
C GLY A 787 -2.29 16.62 -16.45
N LYS A 788 -1.77 15.92 -15.43
CA LYS A 788 -0.84 14.79 -15.59
C LYS A 788 -1.58 13.46 -15.70
N LEU A 789 -2.87 13.42 -15.37
CA LEU A 789 -3.68 12.19 -15.40
C LEU A 789 -3.87 11.70 -16.85
N GLY A 790 -3.63 10.40 -17.07
CA GLY A 790 -3.62 9.81 -18.40
C GLY A 790 -2.40 10.15 -19.26
N ARG A 791 -1.35 10.77 -18.69
CA ARG A 791 -0.07 11.08 -19.35
C ARG A 791 1.11 10.47 -18.59
N MET A 792 2.33 10.58 -19.14
CA MET A 792 3.57 10.18 -18.45
C MET A 792 3.70 10.88 -17.08
N GLY A 793 3.94 10.11 -16.02
CA GLY A 793 3.92 10.61 -14.63
C GLY A 793 2.53 10.63 -13.96
N GLY A 794 1.47 10.25 -14.69
CA GLY A 794 0.09 10.25 -14.22
C GLY A 794 -0.23 9.23 -13.12
N GLY A 795 0.49 8.10 -13.05
CA GLY A 795 0.28 7.10 -12.00
C GLY A 795 0.60 7.60 -10.59
N GLY A 796 1.65 8.40 -10.44
CA GLY A 796 1.98 9.07 -9.17
C GLY A 796 0.95 10.14 -8.80
N ALA A 797 0.52 10.95 -9.79
CA ALA A 797 -0.53 11.95 -9.62
C ALA A 797 -1.87 11.32 -9.20
N LEU A 798 -2.26 10.20 -9.81
CA LEU A 798 -3.45 9.45 -9.47
C LEU A 798 -3.40 8.92 -8.04
N THR A 799 -2.28 8.30 -7.65
CA THR A 799 -2.09 7.75 -6.30
C THR A 799 -2.18 8.84 -5.23
N LEU A 800 -1.56 9.98 -5.47
CA LEU A 800 -1.59 11.13 -4.57
C LEU A 800 -3.01 11.69 -4.42
N LEU A 801 -3.71 11.95 -5.53
CA LEU A 801 -5.07 12.49 -5.52
C LEU A 801 -6.08 11.51 -4.91
N ILE A 802 -5.95 10.19 -5.12
CA ILE A 802 -6.76 9.19 -4.42
C ILE A 802 -6.55 9.27 -2.90
N THR A 803 -5.29 9.38 -2.46
CA THR A 803 -4.92 9.36 -1.04
C THR A 803 -5.44 10.59 -0.29
N GLU A 804 -5.44 11.75 -0.96
CA GLU A 804 -5.84 13.03 -0.40
C GLU A 804 -7.27 13.45 -0.78
N PHE A 805 -8.01 12.61 -1.53
CA PHE A 805 -9.34 12.93 -2.06
C PHE A 805 -10.30 13.45 -0.98
N ALA A 806 -10.39 12.76 0.16
CA ALA A 806 -11.28 13.15 1.25
C ALA A 806 -10.91 14.51 1.88
N ASN A 807 -9.63 14.86 1.92
CA ASN A 807 -9.18 16.17 2.42
C ASN A 807 -9.49 17.27 1.41
N ILE A 808 -9.27 17.01 0.12
CA ILE A 808 -9.56 17.95 -0.97
C ILE A 808 -11.07 18.22 -1.06
N GLU A 809 -11.88 17.16 -1.10
CA GLU A 809 -13.34 17.26 -1.19
C GLU A 809 -13.92 18.01 0.01
N GLY A 810 -13.55 17.61 1.23
CA GLY A 810 -14.03 18.27 2.45
C GLY A 810 -13.67 19.75 2.52
N LEU A 811 -12.48 20.13 2.04
CA LEU A 811 -12.04 21.53 2.04
C LEU A 811 -12.74 22.35 0.94
N ILE A 812 -13.00 21.76 -0.22
CA ILE A 812 -13.82 22.41 -1.27
C ILE A 812 -15.21 22.70 -0.73
N GLU A 813 -15.86 21.74 -0.08
CA GLU A 813 -17.20 21.93 0.48
C GLU A 813 -17.24 23.05 1.52
N GLU A 814 -16.31 23.05 2.47
CA GLU A 814 -16.24 24.08 3.52
C GLU A 814 -16.00 25.49 2.96
N GLU A 815 -15.16 25.64 1.94
CA GLU A 815 -14.83 26.93 1.34
C GLU A 815 -15.92 27.45 0.37
N LEU A 816 -16.70 26.57 -0.25
CA LEU A 816 -17.86 26.95 -1.07
C LEU A 816 -18.99 27.58 -0.24
N ASP A 817 -19.15 27.17 1.02
CA ASP A 817 -20.06 27.80 1.98
C ASP A 817 -19.51 29.13 2.54
N GLY A 818 -18.23 29.41 2.30
CA GLY A 818 -17.51 30.59 2.77
C GLY A 818 -17.58 31.80 1.82
N LYS A 819 -16.93 32.89 2.23
CA LYS A 819 -16.89 34.16 1.44
C LYS A 819 -15.94 34.08 0.24
N GLU A 820 -14.90 33.24 0.29
CA GLU A 820 -13.81 33.17 -0.70
C GLU A 820 -13.89 31.92 -1.61
N ALA A 821 -15.08 31.68 -2.17
CA ALA A 821 -15.37 30.46 -2.93
C ALA A 821 -14.65 30.29 -4.31
N THR A 822 -13.90 31.27 -4.80
CA THR A 822 -13.33 31.21 -6.17
C THR A 822 -12.33 30.08 -6.34
N ASP A 823 -11.40 29.93 -5.39
CA ASP A 823 -10.40 28.86 -5.49
C ASP A 823 -11.01 27.47 -5.31
N ALA A 824 -12.04 27.36 -4.48
CA ALA A 824 -12.78 26.12 -4.28
C ALA A 824 -13.53 25.71 -5.55
N MET A 825 -14.17 26.64 -6.27
CA MET A 825 -14.79 26.37 -7.57
C MET A 825 -13.77 25.86 -8.59
N ASP A 826 -12.61 26.53 -8.70
CA ASP A 826 -11.55 26.15 -9.63
C ASP A 826 -10.90 24.80 -9.25
N ALA A 827 -10.75 24.52 -7.96
CA ALA A 827 -10.30 23.21 -7.48
C ALA A 827 -11.33 22.11 -7.77
N ALA A 828 -12.64 22.37 -7.62
CA ALA A 828 -13.71 21.44 -7.96
C ALA A 828 -13.70 21.12 -9.47
N ILE A 829 -13.57 22.13 -10.32
CA ILE A 829 -13.46 21.97 -11.78
C ILE A 829 -12.23 21.11 -12.12
N ALA A 830 -11.06 21.39 -11.53
CA ALA A 830 -9.84 20.61 -11.78
C ALA A 830 -9.95 19.17 -11.24
N LEU A 831 -10.61 18.96 -10.11
CA LEU A 831 -10.88 17.65 -9.54
C LEU A 831 -11.80 16.80 -10.43
N SER A 832 -12.61 17.42 -11.29
CA SER A 832 -13.44 16.69 -12.25
C SER A 832 -12.63 15.85 -13.24
N GLU A 833 -11.42 16.27 -13.62
CA GLU A 833 -10.52 15.47 -14.47
C GLU A 833 -10.04 14.22 -13.73
N PHE A 834 -9.77 14.34 -12.42
CA PHE A 834 -9.49 13.20 -11.56
C PHE A 834 -10.66 12.24 -11.47
N MET A 835 -11.88 12.75 -11.23
CA MET A 835 -13.08 11.92 -11.15
C MET A 835 -13.36 11.21 -12.47
N ARG A 836 -13.14 11.90 -13.60
CA ARG A 836 -13.28 11.36 -14.95
C ARG A 836 -12.31 10.21 -15.22
N PHE A 837 -11.04 10.33 -14.83
CA PHE A 837 -10.03 9.29 -15.08
C PHE A 837 -10.08 8.13 -14.08
N SER A 838 -10.31 8.44 -12.80
CA SER A 838 -10.26 7.45 -11.71
C SER A 838 -11.61 6.75 -11.47
N GLY A 839 -12.71 7.34 -11.92
CA GLY A 839 -14.07 6.92 -11.55
C GLY A 839 -14.45 7.24 -10.10
N HIS A 840 -13.51 7.73 -9.27
CA HIS A 840 -13.70 8.04 -7.86
C HIS A 840 -14.40 9.39 -7.68
N GLY A 841 -15.27 9.51 -6.68
CA GLY A 841 -15.97 10.76 -6.34
C GLY A 841 -17.37 10.91 -6.95
N THR A 842 -18.09 11.95 -6.55
CA THR A 842 -19.41 12.30 -7.13
C THR A 842 -19.37 13.69 -7.77
N SER A 843 -20.40 14.04 -8.54
CA SER A 843 -20.56 15.39 -9.06
C SER A 843 -21.01 16.41 -8.01
N ARG A 844 -21.13 16.04 -6.72
CA ARG A 844 -21.65 16.92 -5.66
C ARG A 844 -20.87 18.22 -5.52
N VAL A 845 -19.55 18.17 -5.40
CA VAL A 845 -18.72 19.39 -5.31
C VAL A 845 -18.85 20.28 -6.56
N LEU A 846 -19.07 19.69 -7.74
CA LEU A 846 -19.36 20.44 -8.96
C LEU A 846 -20.77 21.06 -8.95
N GLN A 847 -21.77 20.38 -8.36
CA GLN A 847 -23.12 20.92 -8.18
C GLN A 847 -23.12 22.10 -7.21
N MET A 848 -22.39 22.00 -6.09
CA MET A 848 -22.21 23.10 -5.14
C MET A 848 -21.46 24.26 -5.80
N ALA A 849 -20.32 23.98 -6.45
CA ALA A 849 -19.54 25.00 -7.16
C ALA A 849 -20.37 25.70 -8.25
N ARG A 850 -21.21 24.94 -8.98
CA ARG A 850 -22.16 25.49 -9.96
C ARG A 850 -23.17 26.44 -9.30
N ALA A 851 -23.77 26.05 -8.18
CA ALA A 851 -24.76 26.87 -7.48
C ALA A 851 -24.14 28.21 -7.02
N VAL A 852 -22.91 28.15 -6.48
CA VAL A 852 -22.15 29.35 -6.09
C VAL A 852 -21.78 30.20 -7.31
N ALA A 853 -21.27 29.61 -8.39
CA ALA A 853 -20.95 30.31 -9.63
C ALA A 853 -22.17 31.06 -10.19
N ARG A 854 -23.32 30.39 -10.22
CA ARG A 854 -24.60 30.98 -10.65
C ARG A 854 -25.01 32.15 -9.76
N SER A 855 -24.90 32.01 -8.44
CA SER A 855 -25.22 33.09 -7.48
C SER A 855 -24.33 34.32 -7.64
N LYS A 856 -23.06 34.12 -8.06
CA LYS A 856 -22.08 35.18 -8.31
C LYS A 856 -22.14 35.74 -9.73
N GLY A 857 -22.97 35.17 -10.62
CA GLY A 857 -23.06 35.55 -12.03
C GLY A 857 -21.85 35.13 -12.87
N ASP A 858 -21.05 34.16 -12.41
CA ASP A 858 -19.89 33.64 -13.13
C ASP A 858 -20.29 32.52 -14.09
N ALA A 859 -20.81 32.92 -15.26
CA ALA A 859 -21.26 31.99 -16.29
C ALA A 859 -20.14 31.07 -16.82
N GLY A 860 -18.87 31.49 -16.74
CA GLY A 860 -17.73 30.70 -17.20
C GLY A 860 -17.45 29.51 -16.29
N ARG A 861 -17.39 29.74 -14.97
CA ARG A 861 -17.27 28.65 -13.98
C ARG A 861 -18.52 27.79 -13.92
N GLU A 862 -19.70 28.38 -14.08
CA GLU A 862 -20.96 27.61 -14.17
C GLU A 862 -20.90 26.61 -15.35
N ALA A 863 -20.49 27.07 -16.53
CA ALA A 863 -20.33 26.22 -17.72
C ALA A 863 -19.29 25.11 -17.50
N ASN A 864 -18.14 25.43 -16.91
CA ASN A 864 -17.08 24.46 -16.62
C ASN A 864 -17.52 23.38 -15.63
N CYS A 865 -18.31 23.74 -14.60
CA CYS A 865 -18.87 22.76 -13.68
C CYS A 865 -19.82 21.80 -14.39
N ILE A 866 -20.72 22.33 -15.23
CA ILE A 866 -21.68 21.54 -15.99
C ILE A 866 -20.97 20.62 -16.99
N HIS A 867 -19.99 21.13 -17.72
CA HIS A 867 -19.16 20.36 -18.65
C HIS A 867 -18.39 19.24 -17.93
N GLY A 868 -17.81 19.53 -16.76
CA GLY A 868 -17.14 18.52 -15.92
C GLY A 868 -18.09 17.39 -15.49
N MET A 869 -19.33 17.72 -15.09
CA MET A 869 -20.37 16.73 -14.80
C MET A 869 -20.73 15.89 -16.03
N GLY A 870 -20.82 16.52 -17.21
CA GLY A 870 -21.05 15.84 -18.48
C GLY A 870 -19.95 14.83 -18.81
N ASN A 871 -18.68 15.21 -18.60
CA ASN A 871 -17.53 14.33 -18.80
C ASN A 871 -17.53 13.12 -17.85
N ILE A 872 -17.88 13.32 -16.58
CA ILE A 872 -18.00 12.23 -15.60
C ILE A 872 -19.13 11.27 -16.02
N ALA A 873 -20.30 11.80 -16.39
CA ALA A 873 -21.42 11.00 -16.87
C ALA A 873 -21.07 10.22 -18.15
N LEU A 874 -20.32 10.82 -19.07
CA LEU A 874 -19.90 10.18 -20.31
C LEU A 874 -19.01 8.97 -20.05
N VAL A 875 -18.00 9.09 -19.17
CA VAL A 875 -17.13 7.96 -18.79
C VAL A 875 -17.90 6.86 -18.08
N ARG A 876 -18.94 7.20 -17.31
CA ARG A 876 -19.85 6.25 -16.65
C ARG A 876 -20.91 5.66 -17.60
N SER A 877 -20.78 5.87 -18.92
CA SER A 877 -21.74 5.43 -19.94
C SER A 877 -23.18 5.95 -19.72
N GLN A 878 -23.36 7.00 -18.92
CA GLN A 878 -24.64 7.68 -18.68
C GLN A 878 -24.88 8.69 -19.80
N HIS A 879 -24.98 8.19 -21.03
CA HIS A 879 -24.99 9.00 -22.25
C HIS A 879 -26.07 10.09 -22.27
N GLU A 880 -27.23 9.84 -21.66
CA GLU A 880 -28.33 10.82 -21.67
C GLU A 880 -28.21 11.92 -20.63
N GLU A 881 -27.60 11.61 -19.49
CA GLU A 881 -27.21 12.64 -18.54
C GLU A 881 -26.07 13.49 -19.12
N ALA A 882 -25.04 12.85 -19.70
CA ALA A 882 -23.93 13.54 -20.35
C ALA A 882 -24.41 14.51 -21.43
N ARG A 883 -25.31 14.05 -22.31
CA ARG A 883 -25.94 14.86 -23.35
C ARG A 883 -26.64 16.10 -22.76
N ARG A 884 -27.52 15.92 -21.77
CA ARG A 884 -28.24 17.04 -21.12
C ARG A 884 -27.26 18.07 -20.55
N ARG A 885 -26.18 17.61 -19.91
CA ARG A 885 -25.15 18.51 -19.36
C ARG A 885 -24.42 19.31 -20.45
N TYR A 886 -24.03 18.67 -21.55
CA TYR A 886 -23.39 19.40 -22.65
C TYR A 886 -24.34 20.40 -23.33
N GLU A 887 -25.62 20.05 -23.51
CA GLU A 887 -26.66 20.97 -24.01
C GLU A 887 -26.89 22.15 -23.05
N GLU A 888 -26.78 21.94 -21.74
CA GLU A 888 -26.91 22.98 -20.71
C GLU A 888 -25.68 23.91 -20.65
N ALA A 889 -24.46 23.40 -20.85
CA ALA A 889 -23.23 24.20 -20.81
C ALA A 889 -23.01 25.07 -22.06
N LEU A 890 -23.52 24.63 -23.22
CA LEU A 890 -23.32 25.28 -24.52
C LEU A 890 -23.72 26.78 -24.54
N PRO A 891 -24.94 27.19 -24.14
CA PRO A 891 -25.34 28.60 -24.17
C PRO A 891 -24.52 29.47 -23.20
N LEU A 892 -24.03 28.89 -22.09
CA LEU A 892 -23.18 29.62 -21.14
C LEU A 892 -21.80 29.90 -21.74
N TYR A 893 -21.20 28.93 -22.44
CA TYR A 893 -19.95 29.16 -23.17
C TYR A 893 -20.10 30.17 -24.30
N GLU A 894 -21.24 30.20 -24.97
CA GLU A 894 -21.57 31.24 -25.97
C GLU A 894 -21.68 32.63 -25.33
N GLN A 895 -22.36 32.74 -24.19
CA GLN A 895 -22.51 33.99 -23.45
C GLN A 895 -21.16 34.61 -23.05
N VAL A 896 -20.20 33.79 -22.61
CA VAL A 896 -18.87 34.27 -22.19
C VAL A 896 -17.83 34.30 -23.32
N GLY A 897 -18.20 33.94 -24.55
CA GLY A 897 -17.29 33.90 -25.70
C GLY A 897 -16.20 32.82 -25.61
N ALA A 898 -16.39 31.78 -24.80
CA ALA A 898 -15.43 30.69 -24.61
C ALA A 898 -15.53 29.66 -25.75
N VAL A 899 -14.91 30.00 -26.90
CA VAL A 899 -14.99 29.20 -28.14
C VAL A 899 -14.50 27.76 -27.95
N LEU A 900 -13.45 27.52 -27.16
CA LEU A 900 -12.93 26.17 -26.90
C LEU A 900 -13.93 25.32 -26.07
N GLY A 901 -14.57 25.91 -25.06
CA GLY A 901 -15.58 25.22 -24.24
C GLY A 901 -16.81 24.84 -25.08
N ARG A 902 -17.26 25.75 -25.95
CA ARG A 902 -18.32 25.49 -26.94
C ARG A 902 -17.94 24.34 -27.87
N ALA A 903 -16.73 24.39 -28.44
CA ALA A 903 -16.25 23.36 -29.35
C ALA A 903 -16.23 21.98 -28.68
N ASN A 904 -15.68 21.89 -27.47
CA ASN A 904 -15.63 20.65 -26.70
C ASN A 904 -17.03 20.08 -26.42
N CYS A 905 -18.03 20.91 -26.08
CA CYS A 905 -19.40 20.43 -25.90
C CYS A 905 -19.99 19.81 -27.18
N ILE A 906 -19.82 20.47 -28.33
CA ILE A 906 -20.32 19.98 -29.62
C ILE A 906 -19.62 18.67 -30.01
N GLN A 907 -18.29 18.60 -29.84
CA GLN A 907 -17.54 17.36 -30.08
C GLN A 907 -18.07 16.21 -29.21
N ARG A 908 -18.28 16.44 -27.91
CA ARG A 908 -18.78 15.42 -26.98
C ARG A 908 -20.19 14.96 -27.31
N LEU A 909 -21.06 15.85 -27.78
CA LEU A 909 -22.37 15.48 -28.31
C LEU A 909 -22.24 14.60 -29.57
N GLY A 910 -21.27 14.89 -30.44
CA GLY A 910 -20.89 14.04 -31.56
C GLY A 910 -20.40 12.65 -31.12
N ASP A 911 -19.55 12.58 -30.10
CA ASP A 911 -19.04 11.33 -29.53
C ASP A 911 -20.19 10.46 -28.96
N ILE A 912 -21.16 11.08 -28.28
CA ILE A 912 -22.36 10.39 -27.77
C ILE A 912 -23.23 9.86 -28.92
N ALA A 913 -23.46 10.67 -29.96
CA ALA A 913 -24.21 10.24 -31.14
C ALA A 913 -23.51 9.06 -31.84
N LEU A 914 -22.17 9.09 -31.95
CA LEU A 914 -21.38 8.01 -32.52
C LEU A 914 -21.49 6.72 -31.70
N ALA A 915 -21.41 6.82 -30.36
CA ALA A 915 -21.57 5.68 -29.45
C ALA A 915 -22.96 5.03 -29.55
N ARG A 916 -23.99 5.80 -29.90
CA ARG A 916 -25.36 5.33 -30.15
C ARG A 916 -25.64 4.92 -31.59
N SER A 917 -24.61 4.84 -32.44
CA SER A 917 -24.74 4.53 -33.87
C SER A 917 -25.59 5.55 -34.65
N GLN A 918 -25.76 6.77 -34.13
CA GLN A 918 -26.43 7.89 -34.79
C GLN A 918 -25.45 8.62 -35.71
N HIS A 919 -24.97 7.91 -36.74
CA HIS A 919 -23.84 8.32 -37.57
C HIS A 919 -24.02 9.68 -38.28
N GLU A 920 -25.22 10.02 -38.74
CA GLU A 920 -25.49 11.31 -39.40
C GLU A 920 -25.47 12.49 -38.42
N GLU A 921 -26.00 12.32 -37.21
CA GLU A 921 -25.94 13.36 -36.18
C GLU A 921 -24.49 13.57 -35.73
N ALA A 922 -23.76 12.49 -35.47
CA ALA A 922 -22.33 12.56 -35.12
C ALA A 922 -21.52 13.30 -36.21
N ARG A 923 -21.76 12.97 -37.48
CA ARG A 923 -21.13 13.64 -38.62
C ARG A 923 -21.41 15.14 -38.63
N ARG A 924 -22.68 15.55 -38.50
CA ARG A 924 -23.06 16.97 -38.47
C ARG A 924 -22.34 17.73 -37.35
N ARG A 925 -22.28 17.15 -36.15
CA ARG A 925 -21.58 17.75 -34.99
C ARG A 925 -20.08 17.87 -35.21
N TYR A 926 -19.44 16.86 -35.77
CA TYR A 926 -18.02 16.94 -36.11
C TYR A 926 -17.74 17.97 -37.22
N GLU A 927 -18.58 18.07 -38.24
CA GLU A 927 -18.45 19.09 -39.29
C GLU A 927 -18.69 20.51 -38.75
N GLU A 928 -19.62 20.68 -37.79
CA GLU A 928 -19.90 21.96 -37.10
C GLU A 928 -18.70 22.46 -36.27
N VAL A 929 -17.98 21.56 -35.58
CA VAL A 929 -16.91 21.95 -34.64
C VAL A 929 -15.55 22.20 -35.29
N LEU A 930 -15.26 21.59 -36.45
CA LEU A 930 -13.99 21.77 -37.17
C LEU A 930 -13.56 23.24 -37.38
N PRO A 931 -14.43 24.17 -37.84
CA PRO A 931 -14.06 25.59 -37.96
C PRO A 931 -13.75 26.25 -36.61
N LEU A 932 -14.41 25.84 -35.52
CA LEU A 932 -14.17 26.37 -34.18
C LEU A 932 -12.79 25.94 -33.66
N TYR A 933 -12.42 24.67 -33.81
CA TYR A 933 -11.08 24.21 -33.44
C TYR A 933 -9.98 24.87 -34.28
N LYS A 934 -10.24 25.12 -35.56
CA LYS A 934 -9.33 25.90 -36.42
C LYS A 934 -9.19 27.35 -35.93
N GLN A 935 -10.27 27.99 -35.49
CA GLN A 935 -10.26 29.36 -34.98
C GLN A 935 -9.42 29.50 -33.70
N VAL A 936 -9.51 28.54 -32.78
CA VAL A 936 -8.78 28.59 -31.50
C VAL A 936 -7.38 27.95 -31.55
N GLY A 937 -6.99 27.40 -32.70
CA GLY A 937 -5.70 26.73 -32.87
C GLY A 937 -5.59 25.38 -32.16
N ASP A 938 -6.72 24.74 -31.81
CA ASP A 938 -6.73 23.41 -31.21
C ASP A 938 -6.57 22.33 -32.29
N VAL A 939 -5.30 22.04 -32.60
CA VAL A 939 -4.92 21.07 -33.62
C VAL A 939 -5.33 19.64 -33.23
N LEU A 940 -5.31 19.30 -31.94
CA LEU A 940 -5.66 17.96 -31.45
C LEU A 940 -7.17 17.72 -31.55
N GLY A 941 -7.99 18.68 -31.10
CA GLY A 941 -9.46 18.62 -31.25
C GLY A 941 -9.87 18.46 -32.72
N ARG A 942 -9.19 19.20 -33.62
CA ARG A 942 -9.39 19.07 -35.08
C ARG A 942 -9.02 17.67 -35.59
N ALA A 943 -7.85 17.14 -35.21
CA ALA A 943 -7.41 15.81 -35.63
C ALA A 943 -8.38 14.70 -35.18
N ASN A 944 -8.85 14.77 -33.94
CA ASN A 944 -9.83 13.84 -33.36
C ASN A 944 -11.17 13.84 -34.12
N CYS A 945 -11.67 15.02 -34.50
CA CYS A 945 -12.90 15.14 -35.29
C CYS A 945 -12.75 14.53 -36.69
N ILE A 946 -11.64 14.83 -37.37
CA ILE A 946 -11.35 14.28 -38.71
C ILE A 946 -11.24 12.75 -38.65
N LYS A 947 -10.49 12.23 -37.66
CA LYS A 947 -10.38 10.77 -37.44
C LYS A 947 -11.73 10.13 -37.15
N SER A 948 -12.60 10.79 -36.38
CA SER A 948 -13.95 10.29 -36.07
C SER A 948 -14.87 10.30 -37.29
N LEU A 949 -14.74 11.29 -38.18
CA LEU A 949 -15.39 11.26 -39.51
C LEU A 949 -14.88 10.09 -40.36
N GLY A 950 -13.58 9.78 -40.29
CA GLY A 950 -13.01 8.59 -40.91
C GLY A 950 -13.60 7.28 -40.35
N ASP A 951 -13.74 7.17 -39.03
CA ASP A 951 -14.37 6.01 -38.38
C ASP A 951 -15.85 5.85 -38.78
N ILE A 952 -16.58 6.96 -38.92
CA ILE A 952 -17.98 6.93 -39.43
C ILE A 952 -18.02 6.43 -40.87
N ALA A 953 -17.15 6.95 -41.75
CA ALA A 953 -17.07 6.51 -43.14
C ALA A 953 -16.71 5.01 -43.23
N LEU A 954 -15.77 4.54 -42.41
CA LEU A 954 -15.38 3.13 -42.36
C LEU A 954 -16.55 2.23 -41.94
N ARG A 955 -17.30 2.59 -40.89
CA ARG A 955 -18.50 1.85 -40.45
C ARG A 955 -19.62 1.78 -41.50
N ARG A 956 -19.62 2.71 -42.47
CA ARG A 956 -20.55 2.73 -43.60
C ARG A 956 -19.96 2.12 -44.87
N SER A 957 -18.82 1.45 -44.78
CA SER A 957 -18.09 0.86 -45.91
C SER A 957 -17.68 1.88 -46.99
N GLN A 958 -17.55 3.16 -46.61
CA GLN A 958 -17.08 4.24 -47.49
C GLN A 958 -15.55 4.34 -47.44
N HIS A 959 -14.87 3.28 -47.87
CA HIS A 959 -13.42 3.10 -47.64
C HIS A 959 -12.54 4.25 -48.18
N GLU A 960 -12.88 4.85 -49.33
CA GLU A 960 -12.10 5.97 -49.90
C GLU A 960 -12.24 7.27 -49.11
N GLU A 961 -13.45 7.56 -48.60
CA GLU A 961 -13.66 8.73 -47.73
C GLU A 961 -12.97 8.51 -46.39
N ALA A 962 -13.09 7.31 -45.80
CA ALA A 962 -12.40 6.96 -44.57
C ALA A 962 -10.88 7.13 -44.70
N ARG A 963 -10.31 6.62 -45.80
CA ARG A 963 -8.89 6.79 -46.14
C ARG A 963 -8.48 8.26 -46.20
N ARG A 964 -9.20 9.10 -46.95
CA ARG A 964 -8.91 10.55 -47.05
C ARG A 964 -8.91 11.22 -45.69
N ARG A 965 -9.88 10.91 -44.83
CA ARG A 965 -9.97 11.47 -43.47
C ARG A 965 -8.80 11.03 -42.60
N TYR A 966 -8.42 9.75 -42.60
CA TYR A 966 -7.25 9.32 -41.83
C TYR A 966 -5.95 9.96 -42.35
N GLU A 967 -5.78 10.08 -43.68
CA GLU A 967 -4.65 10.78 -44.29
C GLU A 967 -4.62 12.28 -43.95
N GLU A 968 -5.77 12.94 -43.81
CA GLU A 968 -5.88 14.34 -43.35
C GLU A 968 -5.53 14.49 -41.86
N ALA A 969 -5.87 13.52 -41.02
CA ALA A 969 -5.61 13.56 -39.58
C ALA A 969 -4.14 13.29 -39.19
N LEU A 970 -3.43 12.46 -39.97
CA LEU A 970 -2.03 12.07 -39.69
C LEU A 970 -1.06 13.25 -39.45
N PRO A 971 -0.94 14.24 -40.36
CA PRO A 971 -0.01 15.35 -40.15
C PRO A 971 -0.39 16.23 -38.95
N LEU A 972 -1.67 16.26 -38.56
CA LEU A 972 -2.13 17.00 -37.38
C LEU A 972 -1.70 16.30 -36.09
N TYR A 973 -1.82 14.97 -36.01
CA TYR A 973 -1.32 14.20 -34.87
C TYR A 973 0.21 14.28 -34.76
N GLU A 974 0.93 14.28 -35.89
CA GLU A 974 2.37 14.48 -35.91
C GLU A 974 2.76 15.89 -35.42
N GLN A 975 2.03 16.93 -35.82
CA GLN A 975 2.26 18.31 -35.37
C GLN A 975 2.16 18.47 -33.84
N VAL A 976 1.23 17.76 -33.20
CA VAL A 976 1.01 17.86 -31.73
C VAL A 976 1.76 16.80 -30.93
N GLY A 977 2.50 15.91 -31.60
CA GLY A 977 3.21 14.81 -30.94
C GLY A 977 2.29 13.73 -30.35
N ASP A 978 1.05 13.62 -30.83
CA ASP A 978 0.11 12.57 -30.39
C ASP A 978 0.39 11.26 -31.14
N VAL A 979 1.31 10.49 -30.58
CA VAL A 979 1.76 9.20 -31.13
C VAL A 979 0.63 8.18 -31.17
N LEU A 980 -0.31 8.19 -30.21
CA LEU A 980 -1.43 7.24 -30.16
C LEU A 980 -2.47 7.54 -31.25
N GLY A 981 -2.81 8.81 -31.45
CA GLY A 981 -3.68 9.24 -32.55
C GLY A 981 -3.10 8.86 -33.91
N ARG A 982 -1.80 9.08 -34.11
CA ARG A 982 -1.06 8.66 -35.30
C ARG A 982 -1.11 7.14 -35.52
N ALA A 983 -0.75 6.36 -34.50
CA ALA A 983 -0.73 4.89 -34.57
C ALA A 983 -2.12 4.33 -34.96
N ASN A 984 -3.18 4.86 -34.35
CA ASN A 984 -4.55 4.47 -34.66
C ASN A 984 -4.96 4.78 -36.10
N CYS A 985 -4.60 5.94 -36.65
CA CYS A 985 -4.86 6.26 -38.06
C CYS A 985 -4.12 5.31 -39.01
N ILE A 986 -2.83 5.02 -38.75
CA ILE A 986 -2.04 4.09 -39.56
C ILE A 986 -2.65 2.69 -39.52
N ARG A 987 -3.01 2.19 -38.34
CA ARG A 987 -3.65 0.89 -38.17
C ARG A 987 -4.99 0.83 -38.92
N ARG A 988 -5.81 1.88 -38.85
CA ARG A 988 -7.09 1.96 -39.60
C ARG A 988 -6.89 1.97 -41.12
N LEU A 989 -5.83 2.60 -41.61
CA LEU A 989 -5.44 2.49 -43.03
C LEU A 989 -5.03 1.06 -43.39
N GLY A 990 -4.38 0.35 -42.46
CA GLY A 990 -4.12 -1.08 -42.57
C GLY A 990 -5.39 -1.94 -42.60
N ASP A 991 -6.36 -1.64 -41.73
CA ASP A 991 -7.69 -2.30 -41.71
C ASP A 991 -8.39 -2.14 -43.07
N ILE A 992 -8.41 -0.93 -43.63
CA ILE A 992 -8.99 -0.64 -44.96
C ILE A 992 -8.27 -1.41 -46.07
N ALA A 993 -6.94 -1.44 -46.05
CA ALA A 993 -6.16 -2.18 -47.03
C ALA A 993 -6.44 -3.69 -46.95
N LEU A 994 -6.60 -4.23 -45.74
CA LEU A 994 -6.93 -5.64 -45.52
C LEU A 994 -8.32 -5.99 -46.05
N GLU A 995 -9.34 -5.16 -45.75
CA GLU A 995 -10.71 -5.33 -46.27
C GLU A 995 -10.78 -5.30 -47.81
N ARG A 996 -9.82 -4.63 -48.46
CA ARG A 996 -9.68 -4.58 -49.94
C ARG A 996 -8.74 -5.63 -50.50
N SER A 997 -8.30 -6.61 -49.68
CA SER A 997 -7.35 -7.65 -50.04
C SER A 997 -5.99 -7.13 -50.54
N GLN A 998 -5.59 -5.93 -50.10
CA GLN A 998 -4.29 -5.31 -50.38
C GLN A 998 -3.27 -5.71 -49.31
N HIS A 999 -2.98 -7.02 -49.22
CA HIS A 999 -2.26 -7.60 -48.07
C HIS A 999 -0.86 -6.98 -47.80
N GLU A 1000 -0.09 -6.60 -48.83
CA GLU A 1000 1.22 -5.96 -48.64
C GLU A 1000 1.13 -4.54 -48.09
N GLU A 1001 0.15 -3.75 -48.55
CA GLU A 1001 -0.08 -2.41 -48.01
C GLU A 1001 -0.57 -2.51 -46.56
N ALA A 1002 -1.51 -3.43 -46.28
CA ALA A 1002 -1.99 -3.69 -44.93
C ALA A 1002 -0.84 -4.07 -43.99
N ARG A 1003 0.01 -5.00 -44.42
CA ARG A 1003 1.20 -5.42 -43.67
C ARG A 1003 2.12 -4.24 -43.36
N ARG A 1004 2.47 -3.41 -44.36
CA ARG A 1004 3.32 -2.23 -44.16
C ARG A 1004 2.74 -1.28 -43.12
N ARG A 1005 1.44 -1.02 -43.18
CA ARG A 1005 0.74 -0.15 -42.21
C ARG A 1005 0.75 -0.73 -40.80
N TYR A 1006 0.49 -2.03 -40.63
CA TYR A 1006 0.55 -2.66 -39.31
C TYR A 1006 1.98 -2.68 -38.74
N GLU A 1007 3.00 -2.94 -39.56
CA GLU A 1007 4.41 -2.88 -39.17
C GLU A 1007 4.85 -1.45 -38.80
N GLU A 1008 4.28 -0.42 -39.43
CA GLU A 1008 4.50 0.99 -39.08
C GLU A 1008 3.79 1.38 -37.76
N ALA A 1009 2.57 0.91 -37.52
CA ALA A 1009 1.79 1.24 -36.31
C ALA A 1009 2.31 0.51 -35.04
N LEU A 1010 2.85 -0.69 -35.19
CA LEU A 1010 3.29 -1.54 -34.08
C LEU A 1010 4.30 -0.86 -33.12
N PRO A 1011 5.44 -0.30 -33.58
CA PRO A 1011 6.40 0.35 -32.69
C PRO A 1011 5.83 1.63 -32.03
N LEU A 1012 4.87 2.29 -32.69
CA LEU A 1012 4.21 3.47 -32.11
C LEU A 1012 3.28 3.09 -30.96
N HIS A 1013 2.52 1.99 -31.10
CA HIS A 1013 1.72 1.44 -29.99
C HIS A 1013 2.60 0.95 -28.84
N GLU A 1014 3.76 0.34 -29.11
CA GLU A 1014 4.75 0.01 -28.07
C GLU A 1014 5.30 1.25 -27.35
N GLN A 1015 5.64 2.30 -28.10
CA GLN A 1015 6.19 3.54 -27.54
C GLN A 1015 5.23 4.19 -26.52
N VAL A 1016 3.92 4.14 -26.77
CA VAL A 1016 2.90 4.75 -25.90
C VAL A 1016 2.31 3.77 -24.87
N GLY A 1017 2.75 2.51 -24.87
CA GLY A 1017 2.21 1.48 -23.98
C GLY A 1017 0.76 1.07 -24.29
N ASP A 1018 0.28 1.29 -25.52
CA ASP A 1018 -1.05 0.84 -25.95
C ASP A 1018 -1.03 -0.65 -26.29
N VAL A 1019 -1.18 -1.46 -25.24
CA VAL A 1019 -1.16 -2.93 -25.32
C VAL A 1019 -2.27 -3.47 -26.22
N LEU A 1020 -3.46 -2.85 -26.23
CA LEU A 1020 -4.57 -3.29 -27.07
C LEU A 1020 -4.28 -2.99 -28.55
N GLY A 1021 -3.80 -1.78 -28.86
CA GLY A 1021 -3.39 -1.42 -30.22
C GLY A 1021 -2.27 -2.31 -30.75
N ARG A 1022 -1.29 -2.64 -29.91
CA ARG A 1022 -0.23 -3.61 -30.21
C ARG A 1022 -0.81 -5.01 -30.50
N ALA A 1023 -1.67 -5.53 -29.63
CA ALA A 1023 -2.30 -6.84 -29.80
C ALA A 1023 -3.11 -6.93 -31.11
N ASN A 1024 -3.86 -5.87 -31.44
CA ASN A 1024 -4.62 -5.77 -32.68
C ASN A 1024 -3.70 -5.81 -33.91
N CYS A 1025 -2.59 -5.05 -33.93
CA CYS A 1025 -1.64 -5.07 -35.04
C CYS A 1025 -1.02 -6.46 -35.24
N ILE A 1026 -0.58 -7.11 -34.16
CA ILE A 1026 0.00 -8.46 -34.21
C ILE A 1026 -1.03 -9.47 -34.70
N LYS A 1027 -2.26 -9.42 -34.21
CA LYS A 1027 -3.35 -10.30 -34.64
C LYS A 1027 -3.65 -10.11 -36.13
N SER A 1028 -3.72 -8.87 -36.63
CA SER A 1028 -3.96 -8.59 -38.05
C SER A 1028 -2.79 -9.05 -38.94
N LEU A 1029 -1.55 -8.96 -38.47
CA LEU A 1029 -0.40 -9.58 -39.15
C LEU A 1029 -0.52 -11.11 -39.20
N GLY A 1030 -1.06 -11.72 -38.14
CA GLY A 1030 -1.41 -13.13 -38.10
C GLY A 1030 -2.51 -13.51 -39.10
N ASP A 1031 -3.55 -12.68 -39.24
CA ASP A 1031 -4.62 -12.90 -40.24
C ASP A 1031 -4.05 -12.84 -41.66
N ILE A 1032 -3.19 -11.85 -41.97
CA ILE A 1032 -2.51 -11.75 -43.27
C ILE A 1032 -1.65 -12.98 -43.54
N ALA A 1033 -0.89 -13.45 -42.54
CA ALA A 1033 -0.08 -14.67 -42.69
C ALA A 1033 -0.96 -15.89 -42.94
N LEU A 1034 -2.12 -16.00 -42.29
CA LEU A 1034 -3.06 -17.09 -42.48
C LEU A 1034 -3.68 -17.08 -43.88
N GLU A 1035 -4.11 -15.91 -44.39
CA GLU A 1035 -4.63 -15.75 -45.76
C GLU A 1035 -3.60 -16.13 -46.83
N ARG A 1036 -2.30 -15.99 -46.52
CA ARG A 1036 -1.18 -16.42 -47.39
C ARG A 1036 -0.71 -17.84 -47.13
N SER A 1037 -1.45 -18.62 -46.34
CA SER A 1037 -1.13 -20.00 -45.96
C SER A 1037 0.22 -20.16 -45.22
N GLN A 1038 0.69 -19.10 -44.56
CA GLN A 1038 1.91 -19.09 -43.75
C GLN A 1038 1.58 -19.50 -42.30
N HIS A 1039 1.12 -20.73 -42.13
CA HIS A 1039 0.50 -21.20 -40.87
C HIS A 1039 1.40 -21.06 -39.63
N GLU A 1040 2.73 -21.26 -39.74
CA GLU A 1040 3.64 -21.11 -38.59
C GLU A 1040 3.82 -19.64 -38.17
N GLU A 1041 3.93 -18.72 -39.13
CA GLU A 1041 4.02 -17.29 -38.82
C GLU A 1041 2.69 -16.80 -38.22
N ALA A 1042 1.55 -17.21 -38.81
CA ALA A 1042 0.22 -16.90 -38.27
C ALA A 1042 0.08 -17.38 -36.82
N ARG A 1043 0.46 -18.64 -36.56
CA ARG A 1043 0.49 -19.22 -35.22
C ARG A 1043 1.34 -18.40 -34.26
N ARG A 1044 2.58 -18.06 -34.63
CA ARG A 1044 3.48 -17.27 -33.78
C ARG A 1044 2.86 -15.92 -33.41
N ARG A 1045 2.24 -15.24 -34.38
CA ARG A 1045 1.57 -13.95 -34.16
C ARG A 1045 0.36 -14.08 -33.24
N TYR A 1046 -0.49 -15.09 -33.40
CA TYR A 1046 -1.62 -15.30 -32.48
C TYR A 1046 -1.17 -15.66 -31.07
N GLU A 1047 -0.13 -16.49 -30.92
CA GLU A 1047 0.48 -16.81 -29.62
C GLU A 1047 1.12 -15.57 -28.94
N GLU A 1048 1.67 -14.64 -29.73
CA GLU A 1048 2.18 -13.36 -29.24
C GLU A 1048 1.07 -12.38 -28.81
N ALA A 1049 -0.05 -12.35 -29.53
CA ALA A 1049 -1.18 -11.45 -29.22
C ALA A 1049 -2.02 -11.90 -28.01
N LEU A 1050 -2.09 -13.20 -27.75
CA LEU A 1050 -2.89 -13.79 -26.66
C LEU A 1050 -2.63 -13.19 -25.27
N PRO A 1051 -1.39 -13.18 -24.75
CA PRO A 1051 -1.11 -12.62 -23.43
C PRO A 1051 -1.39 -11.12 -23.37
N LEU A 1052 -1.31 -10.41 -24.49
CA LEU A 1052 -1.61 -8.97 -24.55
C LEU A 1052 -3.12 -8.71 -24.45
N TYR A 1053 -3.96 -9.50 -25.12
CA TYR A 1053 -5.41 -9.41 -24.96
C TYR A 1053 -5.87 -9.82 -23.56
N GLU A 1054 -5.21 -10.81 -22.95
CA GLU A 1054 -5.46 -11.20 -21.56
C GLU A 1054 -5.08 -10.07 -20.58
N GLN A 1055 -3.93 -9.42 -20.80
CA GLN A 1055 -3.49 -8.28 -20.00
C GLN A 1055 -4.49 -7.11 -19.99
N VAL A 1056 -5.17 -6.84 -21.12
CA VAL A 1056 -6.14 -5.72 -21.23
C VAL A 1056 -7.60 -6.16 -21.08
N GLY A 1057 -7.86 -7.43 -20.74
CA GLY A 1057 -9.22 -7.95 -20.58
C GLY A 1057 -10.06 -7.93 -21.88
N ALA A 1058 -9.43 -7.88 -23.05
CA ALA A 1058 -10.11 -7.85 -24.34
C ALA A 1058 -10.57 -9.26 -24.77
N VAL A 1059 -11.69 -9.69 -24.18
CA VAL A 1059 -12.24 -11.05 -24.31
C VAL A 1059 -12.47 -11.44 -25.77
N LEU A 1060 -13.02 -10.55 -26.61
CA LEU A 1060 -13.28 -10.84 -28.01
C LEU A 1060 -11.99 -11.05 -28.82
N GLY A 1061 -10.96 -10.23 -28.56
CA GLY A 1061 -9.64 -10.37 -29.21
C GLY A 1061 -8.97 -11.69 -28.86
N ARG A 1062 -9.02 -12.05 -27.56
CA ARG A 1062 -8.56 -13.35 -27.05
C ARG A 1062 -9.30 -14.52 -27.71
N ALA A 1063 -10.64 -14.48 -27.73
CA ALA A 1063 -11.47 -15.52 -28.34
C ALA A 1063 -11.14 -15.72 -29.82
N ASN A 1064 -10.95 -14.61 -30.55
CA ASN A 1064 -10.56 -14.63 -31.96
C ASN A 1064 -9.19 -15.29 -32.18
N CYS A 1065 -8.17 -14.96 -31.39
CA CYS A 1065 -6.86 -15.62 -31.49
C CYS A 1065 -6.94 -17.12 -31.20
N ILE A 1066 -7.65 -17.53 -30.15
CA ILE A 1066 -7.82 -18.95 -29.79
C ILE A 1066 -8.54 -19.70 -30.92
N ARG A 1067 -9.64 -19.14 -31.44
CA ARG A 1067 -10.37 -19.73 -32.55
C ARG A 1067 -9.48 -19.86 -33.79
N ARG A 1068 -8.71 -18.84 -34.15
CA ARG A 1068 -7.77 -18.88 -35.29
C ARG A 1068 -6.66 -19.93 -35.11
N LEU A 1069 -6.17 -20.13 -33.89
CA LEU A 1069 -5.26 -21.24 -33.58
C LEU A 1069 -5.95 -22.60 -33.75
N GLY A 1070 -7.23 -22.71 -33.38
CA GLY A 1070 -8.08 -23.86 -33.67
C GLY A 1070 -8.23 -24.14 -35.16
N ASP A 1071 -8.48 -23.10 -35.97
CA ASP A 1071 -8.56 -23.18 -37.43
C ASP A 1071 -7.25 -23.71 -38.03
N ILE A 1072 -6.11 -23.16 -37.63
CA ILE A 1072 -4.78 -23.63 -38.07
C ILE A 1072 -4.54 -25.09 -37.68
N ALA A 1073 -4.89 -25.46 -36.44
CA ALA A 1073 -4.74 -26.85 -35.98
C ALA A 1073 -5.64 -27.80 -36.80
N LEU A 1074 -6.86 -27.37 -37.15
CA LEU A 1074 -7.78 -28.15 -37.98
C LEU A 1074 -7.22 -28.37 -39.39
N GLU A 1075 -6.73 -27.31 -40.05
CA GLU A 1075 -6.08 -27.37 -41.37
C GLU A 1075 -4.86 -28.29 -41.37
N ARG A 1076 -4.09 -28.32 -40.28
CA ARG A 1076 -2.91 -29.19 -40.10
C ARG A 1076 -3.24 -30.59 -39.62
N SER A 1077 -4.50 -30.96 -39.57
CA SER A 1077 -4.98 -32.25 -39.09
C SER A 1077 -4.67 -32.59 -37.62
N GLN A 1078 -4.52 -31.56 -36.78
CA GLN A 1078 -4.27 -31.67 -35.33
C GLN A 1078 -5.59 -31.57 -34.54
N HIS A 1079 -6.43 -32.60 -34.66
CA HIS A 1079 -7.84 -32.52 -34.25
C HIS A 1079 -8.11 -32.33 -32.76
N GLU A 1080 -7.32 -32.96 -31.89
CA GLU A 1080 -7.46 -32.77 -30.44
C GLU A 1080 -7.09 -31.35 -30.01
N GLU A 1081 -6.04 -30.77 -30.61
CA GLU A 1081 -5.67 -29.39 -30.34
C GLU A 1081 -6.74 -28.43 -30.87
N ALA A 1082 -7.23 -28.64 -32.10
CA ALA A 1082 -8.30 -27.83 -32.67
C ALA A 1082 -9.57 -27.86 -31.79
N ARG A 1083 -9.97 -29.06 -31.34
CA ARG A 1083 -11.10 -29.25 -30.43
C ARG A 1083 -10.91 -28.45 -29.13
N ARG A 1084 -9.76 -28.62 -28.47
CA ARG A 1084 -9.44 -27.91 -27.22
C ARG A 1084 -9.54 -26.40 -27.39
N ARG A 1085 -9.03 -25.86 -28.50
CA ARG A 1085 -9.07 -24.42 -28.80
C ARG A 1085 -10.49 -23.93 -29.05
N TYR A 1086 -11.32 -24.67 -29.80
CA TYR A 1086 -12.71 -24.27 -30.00
C TYR A 1086 -13.53 -24.32 -28.70
N GLU A 1087 -13.33 -25.33 -27.86
CA GLU A 1087 -13.95 -25.44 -26.53
C GLU A 1087 -13.49 -24.31 -25.58
N GLU A 1088 -12.24 -23.85 -25.70
CA GLU A 1088 -11.71 -22.70 -24.94
C GLU A 1088 -12.31 -21.35 -25.41
N ALA A 1089 -12.55 -21.18 -26.72
CA ALA A 1089 -13.07 -19.92 -27.29
C ALA A 1089 -14.59 -19.74 -27.09
N LEU A 1090 -15.36 -20.84 -27.05
CA LEU A 1090 -16.82 -20.85 -26.91
C LEU A 1090 -17.37 -20.00 -25.74
N PRO A 1091 -16.94 -20.23 -24.48
CA PRO A 1091 -17.45 -19.44 -23.34
C PRO A 1091 -17.07 -17.96 -23.43
N LEU A 1092 -15.96 -17.63 -24.09
CA LEU A 1092 -15.53 -16.25 -24.28
C LEU A 1092 -16.42 -15.52 -25.30
N TYR A 1093 -16.82 -16.17 -26.39
CA TYR A 1093 -17.78 -15.62 -27.34
C TYR A 1093 -19.18 -15.47 -26.73
N GLU A 1094 -19.59 -16.42 -25.87
CA GLU A 1094 -20.85 -16.32 -25.12
C GLU A 1094 -20.84 -15.14 -24.15
N GLN A 1095 -19.74 -14.90 -23.44
CA GLN A 1095 -19.57 -13.77 -22.54
C GLN A 1095 -19.77 -12.41 -23.25
N VAL A 1096 -19.32 -12.29 -24.50
CA VAL A 1096 -19.42 -11.03 -25.29
C VAL A 1096 -20.63 -10.99 -26.22
N GLY A 1097 -21.47 -12.03 -26.24
CA GLY A 1097 -22.64 -12.11 -27.11
C GLY A 1097 -22.31 -12.20 -28.60
N ASP A 1098 -21.10 -12.62 -28.98
CA ASP A 1098 -20.70 -12.72 -30.40
C ASP A 1098 -21.21 -14.02 -31.01
N VAL A 1099 -22.41 -13.93 -31.63
CA VAL A 1099 -23.11 -15.04 -32.26
C VAL A 1099 -22.29 -15.66 -33.39
N LEU A 1100 -21.58 -14.83 -34.18
CA LEU A 1100 -20.80 -15.29 -35.34
C LEU A 1100 -19.60 -16.13 -34.89
N GLY A 1101 -18.81 -15.64 -33.93
CA GLY A 1101 -17.69 -16.38 -33.36
C GLY A 1101 -18.12 -17.71 -32.75
N ARG A 1102 -19.24 -17.71 -32.03
CA ARG A 1102 -19.84 -18.92 -31.44
C ARG A 1102 -20.24 -19.94 -32.51
N ALA A 1103 -20.94 -19.50 -33.56
CA ALA A 1103 -21.35 -20.35 -34.67
C ALA A 1103 -20.13 -20.97 -35.39
N ASN A 1104 -19.07 -20.18 -35.61
CA ASN A 1104 -17.84 -20.65 -36.25
C ASN A 1104 -17.11 -21.72 -35.42
N CYS A 1105 -17.02 -21.57 -34.10
CA CYS A 1105 -16.43 -22.59 -33.22
C CYS A 1105 -17.23 -23.90 -33.28
N ILE A 1106 -18.56 -23.82 -33.21
CA ILE A 1106 -19.45 -24.98 -33.27
C ILE A 1106 -19.34 -25.68 -34.63
N LEU A 1107 -19.27 -24.92 -35.72
CA LEU A 1107 -19.06 -25.45 -37.07
C LEU A 1107 -17.74 -26.23 -37.14
N GLY A 1108 -16.65 -25.68 -36.58
CA GLY A 1108 -15.35 -26.34 -36.50
C GLY A 1108 -15.36 -27.62 -35.66
N LEU A 1109 -16.12 -27.64 -34.55
CA LEU A 1109 -16.35 -28.86 -33.77
C LEU A 1109 -17.14 -29.91 -34.56
N GLY A 1110 -18.13 -29.51 -35.36
CA GLY A 1110 -18.83 -30.40 -36.28
C GLY A 1110 -17.91 -31.01 -37.33
N ASP A 1111 -17.01 -30.22 -37.92
CA ASP A 1111 -15.99 -30.70 -38.88
C ASP A 1111 -15.02 -31.71 -38.23
N ILE A 1112 -14.71 -31.56 -36.95
CA ILE A 1112 -13.91 -32.54 -36.18
C ILE A 1112 -14.74 -33.80 -35.88
N ALA A 1113 -15.97 -33.63 -35.40
CA ALA A 1113 -16.88 -34.72 -35.01
C ALA A 1113 -17.23 -35.62 -36.20
N LEU A 1114 -17.25 -35.09 -37.43
CA LEU A 1114 -17.57 -35.84 -38.65
C LEU A 1114 -16.66 -37.04 -38.87
N ARG A 1115 -15.43 -37.01 -38.36
CA ARG A 1115 -14.52 -38.17 -38.41
C ARG A 1115 -14.84 -39.28 -37.42
N ARG A 1116 -15.60 -38.99 -36.38
CA ARG A 1116 -15.99 -39.95 -35.33
C ARG A 1116 -17.40 -40.46 -35.54
N SER A 1117 -18.34 -39.54 -35.77
CA SER A 1117 -19.77 -39.83 -35.84
C SER A 1117 -20.48 -38.81 -36.73
N GLN A 1118 -21.19 -39.30 -37.75
CA GLN A 1118 -22.05 -38.47 -38.58
C GLN A 1118 -23.23 -37.88 -37.77
N HIS A 1119 -23.68 -38.57 -36.73
CA HIS A 1119 -24.76 -38.09 -35.86
C HIS A 1119 -24.29 -36.89 -35.02
N GLU A 1120 -23.14 -37.00 -34.36
CA GLU A 1120 -22.60 -35.94 -33.51
C GLU A 1120 -22.23 -34.69 -34.35
N ALA A 1121 -21.66 -34.88 -35.53
CA ALA A 1121 -21.37 -33.80 -36.47
C ALA A 1121 -22.63 -33.06 -36.93
N ARG A 1122 -23.71 -33.81 -37.18
CA ARG A 1122 -25.01 -33.26 -37.55
C ARG A 1122 -25.56 -32.35 -36.45
N ASP A 1123 -25.52 -32.78 -35.20
CA ASP A 1123 -26.01 -31.98 -34.07
C ASP A 1123 -25.26 -30.65 -33.98
N PHE A 1124 -23.93 -30.66 -34.16
CA PHE A 1124 -23.14 -29.43 -34.21
C PHE A 1124 -23.49 -28.54 -35.41
N PHE A 1125 -23.63 -29.10 -36.62
CA PHE A 1125 -23.99 -28.32 -37.81
C PHE A 1125 -25.39 -27.70 -37.73
N GLU A 1126 -26.36 -28.40 -37.15
CA GLU A 1126 -27.70 -27.85 -36.90
C GLU A 1126 -27.66 -26.73 -35.86
N GLN A 1127 -26.86 -26.88 -34.80
CA GLN A 1127 -26.62 -25.81 -33.81
C GLN A 1127 -25.95 -24.58 -34.44
N SER A 1128 -24.88 -24.74 -35.22
CA SER A 1128 -24.21 -23.61 -35.89
C SER A 1128 -25.15 -22.92 -36.88
N LEU A 1129 -25.95 -23.70 -37.63
CA LEU A 1129 -26.94 -23.16 -38.56
C LEU A 1129 -27.98 -22.31 -37.83
N SER A 1130 -28.49 -22.77 -36.69
CA SER A 1130 -29.47 -22.01 -35.89
C SER A 1130 -28.93 -20.65 -35.46
N LEU A 1131 -27.62 -20.56 -35.18
CA LEU A 1131 -26.95 -19.31 -34.82
C LEU A 1131 -26.71 -18.41 -36.04
N TYR A 1132 -26.26 -18.97 -37.17
CA TYR A 1132 -26.11 -18.19 -38.40
C TYR A 1132 -27.44 -17.60 -38.88
N MET A 1133 -28.56 -18.29 -38.68
CA MET A 1133 -29.90 -17.77 -39.02
C MET A 1133 -30.34 -16.56 -38.18
N LEU A 1134 -29.67 -16.27 -37.06
CA LEU A 1134 -29.93 -15.06 -36.25
C LEU A 1134 -29.25 -13.81 -36.81
N ILE A 1135 -28.38 -13.95 -37.81
CA ILE A 1135 -27.58 -12.87 -38.40
C ILE A 1135 -27.65 -12.92 -39.93
N PRO A 1136 -27.46 -11.79 -40.65
CA PRO A 1136 -27.48 -11.78 -42.11
C PRO A 1136 -26.15 -12.32 -42.66
N GLU A 1137 -25.94 -13.63 -42.56
CA GLU A 1137 -24.71 -14.29 -43.04
C GLU A 1137 -24.99 -15.45 -44.03
N PRO A 1138 -25.41 -15.13 -45.27
CA PRO A 1138 -25.79 -16.12 -46.28
C PRO A 1138 -24.63 -17.02 -46.74
N TYR A 1139 -23.39 -16.53 -46.67
CA TYR A 1139 -22.23 -17.33 -47.08
C TYR A 1139 -22.07 -18.56 -46.16
N SER A 1140 -22.09 -18.32 -44.85
CA SER A 1140 -21.91 -19.38 -43.84
C SER A 1140 -23.13 -20.28 -43.72
N ILE A 1141 -24.34 -19.75 -43.91
CA ILE A 1141 -25.57 -20.54 -44.03
C ILE A 1141 -25.43 -21.55 -45.17
N GLY A 1142 -25.03 -21.09 -46.36
CA GLY A 1142 -24.84 -21.98 -47.51
C GLY A 1142 -23.76 -23.03 -47.29
N GLN A 1143 -22.63 -22.66 -46.69
CA GLN A 1143 -21.55 -23.60 -46.33
C GLN A 1143 -22.00 -24.66 -45.31
N THR A 1144 -22.83 -24.28 -44.34
CA THR A 1144 -23.35 -25.20 -43.33
C THR A 1144 -24.37 -26.17 -43.93
N HIS A 1145 -25.26 -25.67 -44.80
CA HIS A 1145 -26.17 -26.51 -45.56
C HIS A 1145 -25.43 -27.47 -46.51
N ARG A 1146 -24.36 -27.03 -47.17
CA ARG A 1146 -23.50 -27.92 -47.97
C ARG A 1146 -22.95 -29.07 -47.12
N ARG A 1147 -22.46 -28.80 -45.91
CA ARG A 1147 -21.98 -29.84 -44.97
C ARG A 1147 -23.11 -30.80 -44.54
N LEU A 1148 -24.28 -30.28 -44.19
CA LEU A 1148 -25.45 -31.09 -43.83
C LEU A 1148 -25.90 -31.98 -45.00
N ALA A 1149 -25.85 -31.48 -46.25
CA ALA A 1149 -26.17 -32.27 -47.44
C ALA A 1149 -25.22 -33.47 -47.63
N ARG A 1150 -23.92 -33.33 -47.33
CA ARG A 1150 -22.94 -34.44 -47.41
C ARG A 1150 -23.33 -35.62 -46.51
N ILE A 1151 -23.85 -35.32 -45.33
CA ILE A 1151 -24.12 -36.31 -44.27
C ILE A 1151 -25.59 -36.72 -44.17
N ALA A 1152 -26.47 -36.12 -44.96
CA ALA A 1152 -27.91 -36.40 -44.92
C ALA A 1152 -28.20 -37.85 -45.37
N PRO A 1153 -28.85 -38.68 -44.53
CA PRO A 1153 -29.09 -40.10 -44.83
C PRO A 1153 -30.22 -40.31 -45.85
N LYS A 1154 -31.15 -39.36 -45.96
CA LYS A 1154 -32.31 -39.44 -46.87
C LYS A 1154 -32.12 -38.50 -48.07
N ALA A 1155 -32.47 -38.98 -49.26
CA ALA A 1155 -32.37 -38.19 -50.50
C ALA A 1155 -33.21 -36.91 -50.47
N GLU A 1156 -34.40 -36.94 -49.87
CA GLU A 1156 -35.27 -35.77 -49.75
C GLU A 1156 -34.66 -34.67 -48.88
N GLU A 1157 -34.04 -35.06 -47.78
CA GLU A 1157 -33.40 -34.16 -46.85
C GLU A 1157 -32.13 -33.53 -47.45
N ARG A 1158 -31.33 -34.35 -48.16
CA ARG A 1158 -30.18 -33.89 -48.93
C ARG A 1158 -30.58 -32.82 -49.95
N ARG A 1159 -31.66 -33.04 -50.70
CA ARG A 1159 -32.20 -32.04 -51.65
C ARG A 1159 -32.58 -30.74 -50.97
N ARG A 1160 -33.26 -30.78 -49.81
CA ARG A 1160 -33.63 -29.57 -49.05
C ARG A 1160 -32.40 -28.74 -48.69
N HIS A 1161 -31.33 -29.38 -48.21
CA HIS A 1161 -30.09 -28.67 -47.88
C HIS A 1161 -29.37 -28.11 -49.11
N ILE A 1162 -29.34 -28.85 -50.23
CA ILE A 1162 -28.77 -28.34 -51.49
C ILE A 1162 -29.53 -27.10 -51.97
N THR A 1163 -30.87 -27.14 -51.96
CA THR A 1163 -31.70 -25.99 -52.35
C THR A 1163 -31.47 -24.80 -51.42
N ALA A 1164 -31.42 -25.01 -50.11
CA ALA A 1164 -31.16 -23.93 -49.15
C ALA A 1164 -29.76 -23.33 -49.30
N ALA A 1165 -28.72 -24.15 -49.57
CA ALA A 1165 -27.38 -23.66 -49.83
C ALA A 1165 -27.31 -22.81 -51.11
N ARG A 1166 -27.98 -23.27 -52.18
CA ARG A 1166 -28.09 -22.53 -53.43
C ARG A 1166 -28.77 -21.17 -53.22
N GLN A 1167 -29.93 -21.14 -52.58
CA GLN A 1167 -30.66 -19.90 -52.29
C GLN A 1167 -29.82 -18.91 -51.48
N ALA A 1168 -29.09 -19.38 -50.47
CA ALA A 1168 -28.23 -18.53 -49.66
C ALA A 1168 -27.11 -17.89 -50.50
N TRP A 1169 -26.43 -18.64 -51.38
CA TRP A 1169 -25.35 -18.09 -52.21
C TRP A 1169 -25.84 -17.27 -53.41
N GLU A 1170 -27.02 -17.57 -53.96
CA GLU A 1170 -27.68 -16.71 -54.95
C GLU A 1170 -28.02 -15.34 -54.36
N SER A 1171 -28.41 -15.27 -53.08
CA SER A 1171 -28.73 -14.00 -52.41
C SER A 1171 -27.54 -13.05 -52.25
N ILE A 1172 -26.31 -13.56 -52.39
CA ILE A 1172 -25.06 -12.79 -52.34
C ILE A 1172 -24.30 -12.82 -53.66
N GLU A 1173 -24.96 -13.19 -54.76
CA GLU A 1173 -24.39 -13.20 -56.12
C GLU A 1173 -23.08 -14.00 -56.22
N ARG A 1174 -23.03 -15.20 -55.64
CA ARG A 1174 -21.88 -16.11 -55.71
C ARG A 1174 -22.15 -17.31 -56.63
N PRO A 1175 -22.23 -17.11 -57.97
CA PRO A 1175 -22.50 -18.18 -58.92
C PRO A 1175 -21.39 -19.23 -58.98
N ASP A 1176 -20.17 -18.86 -58.59
CA ASP A 1176 -19.02 -19.75 -58.42
C ASP A 1176 -19.32 -20.85 -57.40
N LEU A 1177 -19.84 -20.50 -56.22
CA LEU A 1177 -20.17 -21.46 -55.17
C LEU A 1177 -21.39 -22.32 -55.55
N VAL A 1178 -22.35 -21.76 -56.29
CA VAL A 1178 -23.50 -22.50 -56.82
C VAL A 1178 -23.05 -23.55 -57.85
N GLN A 1179 -22.10 -23.20 -58.72
CA GLN A 1179 -21.48 -24.15 -59.65
C GLN A 1179 -20.70 -25.24 -58.92
N GLU A 1180 -19.93 -24.91 -57.88
CA GLU A 1180 -19.27 -25.91 -57.03
C GLU A 1180 -20.27 -26.87 -56.39
N LEU A 1181 -21.39 -26.35 -55.88
CA LEU A 1181 -22.44 -27.17 -55.28
C LEU A 1181 -23.06 -28.14 -56.29
N HIS A 1182 -23.31 -27.65 -57.50
CA HIS A 1182 -23.86 -28.45 -58.58
C HIS A 1182 -22.85 -29.53 -59.05
N GLY A 1183 -21.56 -29.18 -59.15
CA GLY A 1183 -20.51 -30.14 -59.46
C GLY A 1183 -20.35 -31.24 -58.42
N GLU A 1184 -20.62 -30.92 -57.14
CA GLU A 1184 -20.50 -31.88 -56.04
C GLU A 1184 -21.69 -32.85 -55.92
N PHE A 1185 -22.92 -32.37 -56.12
CA PHE A 1185 -24.14 -33.16 -55.88
C PHE A 1185 -24.96 -33.50 -57.13
N GLY A 1186 -24.63 -32.93 -58.29
CA GLY A 1186 -25.43 -33.02 -59.51
C GLY A 1186 -26.65 -32.08 -59.50
N ASP A 1187 -27.60 -32.35 -60.40
CA ASP A 1187 -28.91 -31.67 -60.46
C ASP A 1187 -29.90 -32.14 -59.38
#